data_AF-A0A9P6EWI0-F1
#
_entry.id   AF-A0A9P6EWI0-F1
#
_cell.length_a   1.000
_cell.length_b   1.000
_cell.length_c   1.000
_cell.angle_alpha   90.00
_cell.angle_beta   90.00
_cell.angle_gamma   90.00
#
_symmetry.space_group_name_H-M   'P 1'
#
loop_
_entity.id
_entity.type
_entity.pdbx_description
1 polymer ?
#
loop_
_entity_poly.entity_id
_entity_poly.type
_entity_poly.pdbx_seq_one_letter_code
_entity_poly.pdbx_strand_id
1 'polypeptide(L)'
;MSFNWSATFTIGQPADASKGDKIILPQAALESIIHAHSSAPLLPVQLDPNYDPTSWAQPQFNPYEPIKPQELPSPLTFQIRNPANRLLTHGGVKEFSAADGQVHLPPWMMTSLALTPGDQVMVKYAALPKGTWAKFRPLSADYMEILDFRALLEARLRSNYTTLTRGEVLKVHQGTKEFGFVVEELKPEPGEAVCITDTDLEVDIEPLDTEMGDATTQSASGTLDGQGSRRGGNNQDNVLKIGFESQGRVSPEAYQRWTVDIPNRKSGIEITVHVQEPGDLDMIVSTKLPISLQDHLWANFESVGPRVITIPAGDRDYATQQDSQVIHIAVYGREPTTVAASGSSSSTASSSAGESSSAGEATYSIQVHYQDNEEPSSAPPSGSSSMSAAADIPNKDAPGYQECTNCGSWIPERTMMLHSNFCHRNNAKCNKCGLVMKKEDLLNHFHCDHCDKHGDVSEKKKHMEIFHGWYQCSCESFESPSLPELAKHRRTTCSERFIMCRYCHTLVQQGGPASNARDRMRGLHSHESYCGDRTIQCQKCSQMVSLKDVQVHAQNHDYQRQSQATPQLCSNQNCVRSKGATSNVLGLCQLCFGPYWIPTEDPKNQKLVQRLARKYHAQLMTGCGNKWCRSQYCATSRGRQMDATSAATEMMSILKEARVGAADGHKTWLCVDEGTTRKKVMAELLLEDVRGQYTIEWCVKALEVERTDLEAAAQWLQLQAPKVKKAAA
;
A
#
# COMPACT_ATOMS: atom_id res chain seq x y z
N MET A 1 -2.97 17.25 26.34
CA MET A 1 -4.40 17.35 26.72
C MET A 1 -5.20 17.38 25.43
N SER A 2 -5.99 16.36 25.13
CA SER A 2 -6.88 16.35 23.96
C SER A 2 -8.30 16.13 24.45
N PHE A 3 -9.13 17.17 24.36
CA PHE A 3 -10.58 17.04 24.55
C PHE A 3 -11.21 16.74 23.20
N ASN A 4 -12.36 16.06 23.20
CA ASN A 4 -13.10 15.77 21.97
C ASN A 4 -14.26 16.76 21.85
N TRP A 5 -14.28 17.53 20.76
CA TRP A 5 -15.38 18.42 20.42
C TRP A 5 -15.68 18.32 18.93
N SER A 6 -16.96 18.26 18.56
CA SER A 6 -17.42 18.28 17.17
C SER A 6 -18.81 18.87 17.06
N ALA A 7 -19.07 19.66 16.02
CA ALA A 7 -20.38 20.22 15.72
C ALA A 7 -20.58 20.32 14.20
N THR A 8 -21.85 20.32 13.78
CA THR A 8 -22.25 20.50 12.38
C THR A 8 -22.82 21.90 12.21
N PHE A 9 -22.38 22.61 11.18
CA PHE A 9 -22.81 23.97 10.87
C PHE A 9 -23.28 24.07 9.42
N THR A 10 -24.10 25.07 9.12
CA THR A 10 -24.46 25.44 7.76
C THR A 10 -23.51 26.53 7.25
N ILE A 11 -23.14 26.48 5.97
CA ILE A 11 -22.21 27.46 5.42
C ILE A 11 -22.94 28.77 5.16
N GLY A 12 -22.49 29.83 5.83
CA GLY A 12 -22.99 31.18 5.62
C GLY A 12 -22.53 31.77 4.28
N GLN A 13 -23.01 32.98 3.94
CA GLN A 13 -22.51 33.69 2.75
C GLN A 13 -20.99 33.90 2.83
N PRO A 14 -20.28 33.93 1.69
CA PRO A 14 -18.83 34.09 1.70
C PRO A 14 -18.46 35.42 2.38
N ALA A 15 -17.80 35.33 3.53
CA ALA A 15 -17.28 36.49 4.24
C ALA A 15 -16.10 37.08 3.45
N ASP A 16 -15.92 38.40 3.52
CA ASP A 16 -14.85 39.14 2.84
C ASP A 16 -13.50 38.42 2.95
N ALA A 17 -12.95 38.09 1.78
CA ALA A 17 -11.72 37.36 1.49
C ALA A 17 -10.75 37.20 2.68
N SER A 18 -11.03 36.23 3.55
CA SER A 18 -10.08 35.80 4.57
C SER A 18 -8.86 35.21 3.85
N LYS A 19 -7.72 35.88 3.93
CA LYS A 19 -6.46 35.36 3.40
C LYS A 19 -6.03 34.17 4.26
N GLY A 20 -5.94 32.97 3.66
CA GLY A 20 -5.44 31.74 4.29
C GLY A 20 -6.51 30.79 4.83
N ASP A 21 -6.18 29.96 5.82
CA ASP A 21 -6.99 28.83 6.33
C ASP A 21 -7.87 29.15 7.55
N LYS A 22 -8.11 30.45 7.79
CA LYS A 22 -8.78 30.92 8.99
C LYS A 22 -10.31 30.92 8.81
N ILE A 23 -11.01 30.15 9.64
CA ILE A 23 -12.48 30.02 9.64
C ILE A 23 -13.13 30.93 10.69
N ILE A 24 -14.40 31.29 10.48
CA ILE A 24 -15.20 32.06 11.45
C ILE A 24 -16.30 31.17 12.00
N LEU A 25 -16.30 30.95 13.31
CA LEU A 25 -17.26 30.12 14.03
C LEU A 25 -18.27 30.99 14.81
N PRO A 26 -19.41 30.43 15.25
CA PRO A 26 -20.35 31.18 16.08
C PRO A 26 -19.92 31.22 17.54
N GLN A 27 -20.39 32.21 18.29
CA GLN A 27 -20.06 32.38 19.71
C GLN A 27 -20.47 31.14 20.55
N ALA A 28 -21.60 30.50 20.21
CA ALA A 28 -22.04 29.26 20.84
C ALA A 28 -21.02 28.11 20.69
N ALA A 29 -20.24 28.09 19.60
CA ALA A 29 -19.19 27.09 19.42
C ALA A 29 -18.07 27.28 20.46
N LEU A 30 -17.65 28.52 20.74
CA LEU A 30 -16.63 28.82 21.75
C LEU A 30 -17.06 28.35 23.14
N GLU A 31 -18.30 28.64 23.54
CA GLU A 31 -18.84 28.22 24.85
C GLU A 31 -18.85 26.69 24.99
N SER A 32 -19.25 25.98 23.94
CA SER A 32 -19.24 24.52 23.93
C SER A 32 -17.83 23.92 23.94
N ILE A 33 -16.85 24.58 23.31
CA ILE A 33 -15.43 24.19 23.35
C ILE A 33 -14.86 24.38 24.76
N ILE A 34 -15.15 25.50 25.41
CA ILE A 34 -14.73 25.78 26.78
C ILE A 34 -15.32 24.73 27.73
N HIS A 35 -16.60 24.38 27.56
CA HIS A 35 -17.25 23.34 28.36
C HIS A 35 -16.64 21.95 28.12
N ALA A 36 -16.35 21.60 26.86
CA ALA A 36 -15.70 20.33 26.53
C ALA A 36 -14.27 20.25 27.07
N HIS A 37 -13.55 21.36 27.10
CA HIS A 37 -12.20 21.45 27.66
C HIS A 37 -12.20 21.32 29.18
N SER A 38 -13.09 22.01 29.89
CA SER A 38 -13.21 21.95 31.35
C SER A 38 -13.72 20.61 31.87
N SER A 39 -14.43 19.85 31.02
CA SER A 39 -14.96 18.51 31.33
C SER A 39 -13.97 17.39 31.01
N ALA A 40 -12.78 17.69 30.47
CA ALA A 40 -11.81 16.67 30.07
C ALA A 40 -11.12 16.03 31.29
N PRO A 41 -10.95 14.68 31.32
CA PRO A 41 -10.34 13.99 32.45
C PRO A 41 -8.87 14.42 32.62
N LEU A 42 -8.50 14.85 33.82
CA LEU A 42 -7.11 15.09 34.20
C LEU A 42 -6.35 13.74 34.16
N LEU A 43 -5.19 13.71 33.51
CA LEU A 43 -4.31 12.55 33.56
C LEU A 43 -3.86 12.29 35.01
N PRO A 44 -3.68 11.02 35.44
CA PRO A 44 -3.08 10.74 36.74
C PRO A 44 -1.66 11.31 36.75
N VAL A 45 -1.32 12.06 37.80
CA VAL A 45 0.05 12.47 38.09
C VAL A 45 0.91 11.21 38.12
N GLN A 46 1.84 11.06 37.17
CA GLN A 46 2.87 10.03 37.26
C GLN A 46 3.74 10.35 38.47
N LEU A 47 3.62 9.55 39.53
CA LEU A 47 4.61 9.53 40.61
C LEU A 47 5.95 9.10 40.01
N ASP A 48 6.97 9.94 40.20
CA ASP A 48 8.35 9.68 39.79
C ASP A 48 8.84 8.35 40.40
N PRO A 49 9.35 7.39 39.59
CA PRO A 49 9.91 6.13 40.10
C PRO A 49 11.11 6.31 41.05
N ASN A 50 11.72 7.50 41.09
CA ASN A 50 12.83 7.85 41.97
C ASN A 50 12.41 8.50 43.30
N TYR A 51 11.15 8.36 43.71
CA TYR A 51 10.71 8.83 45.02
C TYR A 51 11.41 8.06 46.15
N ASP A 52 12.43 8.68 46.74
CA ASP A 52 13.10 8.23 47.96
C ASP A 52 12.36 8.78 49.19
N PRO A 53 11.67 7.94 49.99
CA PRO A 53 10.92 8.37 51.17
C PRO A 53 11.80 8.82 52.35
N THR A 54 13.13 8.80 52.23
CA THR A 54 14.08 9.21 53.29
C THR A 54 14.82 10.53 53.03
N SER A 55 14.58 11.17 51.89
CA SER A 55 15.12 12.52 51.61
C SER A 55 14.36 13.59 52.41
N TRP A 56 15.08 14.35 53.23
CA TRP A 56 14.56 15.50 53.99
C TRP A 56 14.38 16.76 53.14
N ALA A 57 14.72 16.72 51.85
CA ALA A 57 14.42 17.78 50.89
C ALA A 57 13.06 17.51 50.23
N GLN A 58 11.98 17.89 50.91
CA GLN A 58 10.63 17.83 50.32
C GLN A 58 10.41 19.00 49.34
N PRO A 59 9.82 18.77 48.15
CA PRO A 59 9.06 19.81 47.48
C PRO A 59 7.78 20.05 48.27
N GLN A 60 7.51 21.31 48.59
CA GLN A 60 6.40 21.71 49.43
C GLN A 60 5.09 21.50 48.66
N PHE A 61 4.30 20.51 49.05
CA PHE A 61 2.94 20.34 48.54
C PHE A 61 2.11 21.49 49.10
N ASN A 62 1.86 22.52 48.30
CA ASN A 62 1.12 23.72 48.71
C ASN A 62 -0.38 23.51 48.44
N PRO A 63 -1.25 23.32 49.46
CA PRO A 63 -2.67 23.01 49.27
C PRO A 63 -3.51 24.22 48.84
N TYR A 64 -2.89 25.38 48.66
CA TYR A 64 -3.54 26.66 48.37
C TYR A 64 -3.11 27.27 47.03
N GLU A 65 -2.49 26.52 46.11
CA GLU A 65 -2.36 27.02 44.75
C GLU A 65 -3.76 27.13 44.12
N PRO A 66 -4.21 28.34 43.72
CA PRO A 66 -5.46 28.47 42.98
C PRO A 66 -5.31 27.63 41.72
N ILE A 67 -6.29 26.76 41.45
CA ILE A 67 -6.41 26.04 40.18
C ILE A 67 -6.33 27.10 39.09
N LYS A 68 -5.18 27.18 38.40
CA LYS A 68 -5.03 28.09 37.27
C LYS A 68 -6.15 27.74 36.29
N PRO A 69 -6.98 28.70 35.85
CA PRO A 69 -8.00 28.41 34.85
C PRO A 69 -7.29 27.72 33.69
N GLN A 70 -7.78 26.53 33.33
CA GLN A 70 -7.16 25.71 32.30
C GLN A 70 -7.23 26.50 30.99
N GLU A 71 -6.10 27.08 30.59
CA GLU A 71 -6.03 27.91 29.38
C GLU A 71 -6.23 27.01 28.17
N LEU A 72 -7.14 27.41 27.27
CA LEU A 72 -7.36 26.68 26.03
C LEU A 72 -6.04 26.57 25.25
N PRO A 73 -5.77 25.41 24.63
CA PRO A 73 -4.57 25.23 23.82
C PRO A 73 -4.59 26.24 22.66
N SER A 74 -3.53 27.03 22.57
CA SER A 74 -3.29 27.96 21.47
C SER A 74 -2.21 27.41 20.53
N PRO A 75 -2.41 27.39 19.21
CA PRO A 75 -3.62 27.77 18.47
C PRO A 75 -4.74 26.72 18.51
N LEU A 76 -5.99 27.15 18.32
CA LEU A 76 -7.14 26.25 18.13
C LEU A 76 -7.26 25.81 16.67
N THR A 77 -7.00 24.54 16.42
CA THR A 77 -7.05 23.91 15.09
C THR A 77 -8.24 22.97 14.97
N PHE A 78 -8.89 22.97 13.80
CA PHE A 78 -10.09 22.21 13.52
C PHE A 78 -9.92 21.39 12.24
N GLN A 79 -10.48 20.19 12.28
CA GLN A 79 -10.70 19.32 11.15
C GLN A 79 -12.08 19.62 10.56
N ILE A 80 -12.11 19.97 9.27
CA ILE A 80 -13.31 20.40 8.55
C ILE A 80 -13.62 19.35 7.50
N ARG A 81 -14.79 18.73 7.60
CA ARG A 81 -15.22 17.64 6.75
C ARG A 81 -16.54 17.98 6.09
N ASN A 82 -16.60 17.77 4.78
CA ASN A 82 -17.87 17.74 4.09
C ASN A 82 -18.51 16.34 4.30
N PRO A 83 -19.70 16.25 4.94
CA PRO A 83 -20.36 14.97 5.20
C PRO A 83 -20.79 14.26 3.91
N ALA A 84 -20.99 14.98 2.80
CA ALA A 84 -21.52 14.41 1.55
C ALA A 84 -20.47 13.73 0.66
N ASN A 85 -19.19 14.12 0.71
CA ASN A 85 -18.18 13.67 -0.27
C ASN A 85 -16.85 13.20 0.37
N ARG A 86 -16.81 12.99 1.69
CA ARG A 86 -15.65 12.54 2.48
C ARG A 86 -14.38 13.41 2.33
N LEU A 87 -14.47 14.57 1.68
CA LEU A 87 -13.35 15.52 1.57
C LEU A 87 -13.08 16.16 2.93
N LEU A 88 -11.80 16.34 3.22
CA LEU A 88 -11.29 16.79 4.49
C LEU A 88 -10.20 17.84 4.30
N THR A 89 -10.24 18.86 5.13
CA THR A 89 -9.15 19.84 5.27
C THR A 89 -9.03 20.25 6.73
N HIS A 90 -7.96 20.96 7.07
CA HIS A 90 -7.75 21.52 8.39
C HIS A 90 -7.67 23.03 8.29
N GLY A 91 -8.07 23.71 9.37
CA GLY A 91 -8.01 25.16 9.45
C GLY A 91 -8.00 25.64 10.88
N GLY A 92 -7.51 26.85 11.09
CA GLY A 92 -7.53 27.53 12.37
C GLY A 92 -8.75 28.44 12.49
N VAL A 93 -9.14 28.79 13.71
CA VAL A 93 -10.18 29.81 13.92
C VAL A 93 -9.60 31.22 13.86
N LYS A 94 -10.26 32.11 13.13
CA LYS A 94 -9.96 33.55 13.11
C LYS A 94 -10.59 34.25 14.31
N GLU A 95 -11.91 34.08 14.45
CA GLU A 95 -12.76 34.73 15.44
C GLU A 95 -14.09 33.97 15.56
N PHE A 96 -14.84 34.26 16.63
CA PHE A 96 -16.12 33.63 16.96
C PHE A 96 -17.30 34.60 16.74
N SER A 97 -17.44 35.14 15.52
CA SER A 97 -18.41 36.18 15.17
C SER A 97 -19.54 35.72 14.24
N ALA A 98 -19.59 34.45 13.84
CA ALA A 98 -20.63 33.94 12.94
C ALA A 98 -22.01 33.87 13.63
N ALA A 99 -23.08 33.91 12.83
CA ALA A 99 -24.44 33.68 13.32
C ALA A 99 -24.60 32.25 13.84
N ASP A 100 -25.47 32.06 14.84
CA ASP A 100 -25.69 30.75 15.45
C ASP A 100 -26.10 29.69 14.41
N GLY A 101 -25.42 28.54 14.46
CA GLY A 101 -25.60 27.46 13.49
C GLY A 101 -24.92 27.67 12.13
N GLN A 102 -24.23 28.80 11.91
CA GLN A 102 -23.50 29.09 10.67
C GLN A 102 -21.98 29.10 10.87
N VAL A 103 -21.25 28.74 9.82
CA VAL A 103 -19.78 28.86 9.72
C VAL A 103 -19.40 29.54 8.42
N HIS A 104 -18.38 30.39 8.46
CA HIS A 104 -17.80 30.98 7.25
C HIS A 104 -16.42 30.38 6.97
N LEU A 105 -16.27 29.85 5.76
CA LEU A 105 -15.02 29.27 5.26
C LEU A 105 -14.43 30.17 4.17
N PRO A 106 -13.09 30.22 4.03
CA PRO A 106 -12.45 30.88 2.90
C PRO A 106 -12.92 30.31 1.54
N PRO A 107 -13.01 31.12 0.47
CA PRO A 107 -13.48 30.65 -0.84
C PRO A 107 -12.68 29.48 -1.42
N TRP A 108 -11.37 29.45 -1.18
CA TRP A 108 -10.51 28.35 -1.62
C TRP A 108 -10.85 27.05 -0.87
N MET A 109 -11.16 27.14 0.43
CA MET A 109 -11.51 25.98 1.26
C MET A 109 -12.89 25.43 0.89
N MET A 110 -13.84 26.32 0.56
CA MET A 110 -15.12 25.94 -0.03
C MET A 110 -14.93 25.23 -1.37
N THR A 111 -14.02 25.72 -2.22
CA THR A 111 -13.69 25.08 -3.50
C THR A 111 -13.03 23.71 -3.29
N SER A 112 -12.09 23.59 -2.35
CA SER A 112 -11.38 22.35 -2.03
C SER A 112 -12.28 21.28 -1.40
N LEU A 113 -13.26 21.68 -0.59
CA LEU A 113 -14.25 20.79 0.02
C LEU A 113 -15.52 20.60 -0.83
N ALA A 114 -15.59 21.27 -2.00
CA ALA A 114 -16.74 21.32 -2.89
C ALA A 114 -18.04 21.69 -2.16
N LEU A 115 -18.01 22.81 -1.44
CA LEU A 115 -19.11 23.32 -0.62
C LEU A 115 -19.69 24.60 -1.23
N THR A 116 -21.01 24.74 -1.18
CA THR A 116 -21.74 25.96 -1.56
C THR A 116 -22.42 26.60 -0.34
N PRO A 117 -22.72 27.92 -0.36
CA PRO A 117 -23.47 28.55 0.72
C PRO A 117 -24.81 27.85 0.93
N GLY A 118 -25.10 27.43 2.16
CA GLY A 118 -26.28 26.63 2.52
C GLY A 118 -26.00 25.14 2.76
N ASP A 119 -24.84 24.62 2.35
CA ASP A 119 -24.47 23.23 2.60
C ASP A 119 -24.07 23.00 4.06
N GLN A 120 -24.18 21.75 4.52
CA GLN A 120 -23.73 21.35 5.86
C GLN A 120 -22.25 20.97 5.85
N VAL A 121 -21.54 21.36 6.91
CA VAL A 121 -20.15 21.00 7.14
C VAL A 121 -19.95 20.58 8.59
N MET A 122 -19.16 19.53 8.80
CA MET A 122 -18.79 19.03 10.12
C MET A 122 -17.44 19.61 10.52
N VAL A 123 -17.40 20.27 11.68
CA VAL A 123 -16.19 20.86 12.25
C VAL A 123 -15.86 20.13 13.55
N LYS A 124 -14.65 19.56 13.63
CA LYS A 124 -14.17 18.80 14.78
C LYS A 124 -12.87 19.40 15.30
N TYR A 125 -12.71 19.51 16.61
CA TYR A 125 -11.44 19.92 17.20
C TYR A 125 -10.37 18.85 16.93
N ALA A 126 -9.21 19.29 16.43
CA ALA A 126 -8.09 18.41 16.09
C ALA A 126 -6.81 18.98 16.69
N ALA A 127 -6.22 18.26 17.65
CA ALA A 127 -4.90 18.60 18.19
C ALA A 127 -3.81 18.09 17.23
N LEU A 128 -3.34 18.97 16.34
CA LEU A 128 -2.33 18.61 15.33
C LEU A 128 -0.91 18.72 15.90
N PRO A 129 0.01 17.79 15.53
CA PRO A 129 1.41 17.91 15.89
C PRO A 129 2.06 19.12 15.21
N LYS A 130 3.11 19.67 15.84
CA LYS A 130 3.91 20.75 15.27
C LYS A 130 4.69 20.25 14.06
N GLY A 131 4.58 20.95 12.93
CA GLY A 131 5.29 20.62 11.70
C GLY A 131 6.77 20.98 11.78
N THR A 132 7.64 20.09 11.32
CA THR A 132 9.10 20.34 11.25
C THR A 132 9.59 20.49 9.81
N TRP A 133 8.94 19.82 8.86
CA TRP A 133 9.35 19.81 7.46
C TRP A 133 8.16 19.58 6.53
N ALA A 134 8.14 20.25 5.38
CA ALA A 134 7.11 20.13 4.35
C ALA A 134 7.72 20.17 2.93
N LYS A 135 7.26 19.25 2.07
CA LYS A 135 7.61 19.18 0.65
C LYS A 135 6.47 19.72 -0.20
N PHE A 136 6.78 20.62 -1.12
CA PHE A 136 5.82 21.20 -2.05
C PHE A 136 6.17 20.87 -3.50
N ARG A 137 5.15 20.64 -4.32
CA ARG A 137 5.29 20.42 -5.75
C ARG A 137 4.59 21.55 -6.52
N PRO A 138 5.28 22.26 -7.43
CA PRO A 138 4.67 23.31 -8.22
C PRO A 138 3.71 22.72 -9.25
N LEU A 139 2.59 23.41 -9.51
CA LEU A 139 1.59 23.00 -10.52
C LEU A 139 1.91 23.51 -11.93
N SER A 140 2.77 24.52 -12.06
CA SER A 140 3.17 25.14 -13.34
C SER A 140 4.66 25.44 -13.30
N ALA A 141 5.33 25.42 -14.47
CA ALA A 141 6.73 25.81 -14.65
C ALA A 141 6.99 27.30 -14.34
N ASP A 142 5.93 28.12 -14.24
CA ASP A 142 6.03 29.56 -13.91
C ASP A 142 6.73 29.83 -12.58
N TYR A 143 6.79 28.85 -11.67
CA TYR A 143 7.51 28.97 -10.40
C TYR A 143 9.01 29.25 -10.56
N MET A 144 9.60 28.95 -11.73
CA MET A 144 11.00 29.26 -12.06
C MET A 144 11.26 30.77 -12.15
N GLU A 145 10.24 31.60 -12.33
CA GLU A 145 10.36 33.06 -12.31
C GLU A 145 10.57 33.62 -10.88
N ILE A 146 10.35 32.80 -9.85
CA ILE A 146 10.45 33.21 -8.44
C ILE A 146 11.91 33.13 -8.00
N LEU A 147 12.53 34.30 -7.76
CA LEU A 147 13.92 34.42 -7.32
C LEU A 147 14.23 33.70 -5.99
N ASP A 148 13.29 33.73 -5.04
CA ASP A 148 13.42 33.07 -3.73
C ASP A 148 12.06 32.47 -3.31
N PHE A 149 11.81 31.23 -3.77
CA PHE A 149 10.58 30.50 -3.47
C PHE A 149 10.47 30.15 -1.98
N ARG A 150 11.59 29.96 -1.30
CA ARG A 150 11.61 29.54 0.11
C ARG A 150 11.13 30.68 0.99
N ALA A 151 11.70 31.87 0.82
CA ALA A 151 11.26 33.05 1.57
C ALA A 151 9.79 33.42 1.27
N LEU A 152 9.34 33.25 0.01
CA LEU A 152 7.95 33.53 -0.38
C LEU A 152 6.96 32.57 0.29
N LEU A 153 7.25 31.27 0.26
CA LEU A 153 6.42 30.24 0.89
C LEU A 153 6.41 30.40 2.41
N GLU A 154 7.58 30.58 3.04
CA GLU A 154 7.69 30.80 4.49
C GLU A 154 6.89 32.03 4.94
N ALA A 155 7.01 33.16 4.23
CA ALA A 155 6.27 34.38 4.55
C ALA A 155 4.75 34.20 4.39
N ARG A 156 4.31 33.49 3.33
CA ARG A 156 2.89 33.27 3.06
C ARG A 156 2.26 32.30 4.06
N LEU A 157 2.96 31.22 4.39
CA LEU A 157 2.56 30.22 5.37
C LEU A 157 2.43 30.87 6.75
N ARG A 158 3.45 31.61 7.20
CA ARG A 158 3.44 32.27 8.52
C ARG A 158 2.34 33.31 8.69
N SER A 159 1.98 34.04 7.64
CA SER A 159 1.00 35.14 7.73
C SER A 159 -0.45 34.69 7.61
N ASN A 160 -0.73 33.64 6.82
CA ASN A 160 -2.10 33.30 6.44
C ASN A 160 -2.52 31.89 6.86
N TYR A 161 -1.60 30.95 7.03
CA TYR A 161 -1.94 29.56 7.29
C TYR A 161 -1.58 29.16 8.73
N THR A 162 -2.45 28.42 9.39
CA THR A 162 -2.25 27.84 10.72
C THR A 162 -1.95 26.35 10.67
N THR A 163 -2.47 25.68 9.64
CA THR A 163 -2.35 24.25 9.42
C THR A 163 -1.98 23.95 7.96
N LEU A 164 -1.37 22.79 7.74
CA LEU A 164 -1.12 22.24 6.40
C LEU A 164 -1.65 20.82 6.33
N THR A 165 -2.44 20.52 5.30
CA THR A 165 -2.94 19.17 5.02
C THR A 165 -2.24 18.58 3.80
N ARG A 166 -1.90 17.28 3.84
CA ARG A 166 -1.29 16.61 2.69
C ARG A 166 -2.26 16.57 1.49
N GLY A 167 -1.75 16.85 0.29
CA GLY A 167 -2.53 16.91 -0.95
C GLY A 167 -3.27 18.22 -1.18
N GLU A 168 -3.14 19.19 -0.27
CA GLU A 168 -3.78 20.50 -0.39
C GLU A 168 -3.07 21.38 -1.42
N VAL A 169 -3.85 22.15 -2.19
CA VAL A 169 -3.31 23.12 -3.17
C VAL A 169 -3.24 24.51 -2.53
N LEU A 170 -2.02 24.97 -2.30
CA LEU A 170 -1.72 26.32 -1.83
C LEU A 170 -1.51 27.27 -3.00
N LYS A 171 -2.20 28.40 -2.96
CA LYS A 171 -2.02 29.48 -3.93
C LYS A 171 -1.24 30.64 -3.32
N VAL A 172 -0.14 31.00 -3.97
CA VAL A 172 0.80 32.03 -3.55
C VAL A 172 0.84 33.13 -4.59
N HIS A 173 0.90 34.38 -4.15
CA HIS A 173 0.89 35.53 -5.04
C HIS A 173 2.21 36.28 -4.93
N GLN A 174 2.83 36.61 -6.06
CA GLN A 174 3.98 37.51 -6.14
C GLN A 174 3.66 38.62 -7.15
N GLY A 175 3.52 39.86 -6.66
CA GLY A 175 3.03 40.97 -7.49
C GLY A 175 1.60 40.72 -7.98
N THR A 176 1.41 40.61 -9.30
CA THR A 176 0.12 40.36 -9.96
C THR A 176 -0.06 38.92 -10.44
N LYS A 177 0.94 38.04 -10.28
CA LYS A 177 0.89 36.64 -10.71
C LYS A 177 0.55 35.70 -9.54
N GLU A 178 -0.25 34.67 -9.82
CA GLU A 178 -0.64 33.61 -8.88
C GLU A 178 0.06 32.30 -9.25
N PHE A 179 0.69 31.65 -8.27
CA PHE A 179 1.42 30.40 -8.40
C PHE A 179 0.78 29.34 -7.49
N GLY A 180 0.53 28.15 -8.04
CA GLY A 180 -0.06 27.03 -7.31
C GLY A 180 1.00 25.99 -6.90
N PHE A 181 0.96 25.56 -5.64
CA PHE A 181 1.80 24.52 -5.08
C PHE A 181 0.95 23.47 -4.37
N VAL A 182 1.26 22.19 -4.55
CA VAL A 182 0.59 21.08 -3.83
C VAL A 182 1.48 20.62 -2.68
N VAL A 183 0.90 20.40 -1.51
CA VAL A 183 1.59 19.78 -0.38
C VAL A 183 1.75 18.29 -0.64
N GLU A 184 2.97 17.82 -0.82
CA GLU A 184 3.24 16.41 -1.13
C GLU A 184 3.50 15.59 0.14
N GLU A 185 4.40 16.06 1.01
CA GLU A 185 4.81 15.37 2.23
C GLU A 185 4.91 16.33 3.42
N LEU A 186 4.64 15.82 4.62
CA LEU A 186 4.66 16.55 5.89
C LEU A 186 5.30 15.69 6.99
N LYS A 187 6.05 16.33 7.90
CA LYS A 187 6.62 15.68 9.10
C LYS A 187 6.19 16.42 10.38
N PRO A 188 5.88 15.70 11.48
CA PRO A 188 6.19 14.28 11.77
C PRO A 188 5.17 13.26 11.21
N GLU A 189 5.68 12.13 10.71
CA GLU A 189 4.86 10.94 10.40
C GLU A 189 4.38 10.29 11.71
N PRO A 190 3.10 9.83 11.82
CA PRO A 190 2.17 9.48 10.75
C PRO A 190 1.02 10.49 10.51
N GLY A 191 1.20 11.79 10.78
CA GLY A 191 0.12 12.79 10.68
C GLY A 191 -0.26 13.18 9.24
N GLU A 192 -1.55 13.15 8.89
CA GLU A 192 -2.07 13.66 7.59
C GLU A 192 -2.08 15.20 7.49
N ALA A 193 -1.97 15.89 8.63
CA ALA A 193 -1.89 17.34 8.74
C ALA A 193 -1.00 17.76 9.92
N VAL A 194 -0.41 18.96 9.81
CA VAL A 194 0.48 19.55 10.82
C VAL A 194 0.09 20.99 11.14
N CYS A 195 0.37 21.41 12.38
CA CYS A 195 0.25 22.80 12.80
C CYS A 195 1.57 23.54 12.53
N ILE A 196 1.49 24.71 11.88
CA ILE A 196 2.65 25.52 11.45
C ILE A 196 2.78 26.85 12.20
N THR A 197 2.01 27.01 13.29
CA THR A 197 2.06 28.21 14.13
C THR A 197 3.16 28.06 15.19
N ASP A 198 4.01 29.08 15.36
CA ASP A 198 5.15 29.07 16.28
C ASP A 198 6.08 27.85 16.10
N THR A 199 6.38 27.55 14.84
CA THR A 199 7.27 26.47 14.42
C THR A 199 8.22 26.95 13.32
N ASP A 200 9.45 26.47 13.36
CA ASP A 200 10.42 26.64 12.28
C ASP A 200 10.24 25.47 11.29
N LEU A 201 9.37 25.69 10.30
CA LEU A 201 9.06 24.68 9.27
C LEU A 201 10.10 24.75 8.15
N GLU A 202 10.84 23.67 7.92
CA GLU A 202 11.71 23.55 6.75
C GLU A 202 10.88 23.27 5.49
N VAL A 203 11.10 24.08 4.45
CA VAL A 203 10.38 24.00 3.17
C VAL A 203 11.32 23.46 2.09
N ASP A 204 10.89 22.41 1.40
CA ASP A 204 11.58 21.83 0.24
C ASP A 204 10.65 21.80 -0.98
N ILE A 205 11.22 21.90 -2.19
CA ILE A 205 10.47 21.89 -3.45
C ILE A 205 10.96 20.76 -4.35
N GLU A 206 10.04 19.94 -4.83
CA GLU A 206 10.32 19.02 -5.92
C GLU A 206 10.28 19.75 -7.27
N PRO A 207 11.38 19.77 -8.04
CA PRO A 207 11.36 20.36 -9.37
C PRO A 207 10.46 19.55 -10.31
N LEU A 208 9.72 20.25 -11.19
CA LEU A 208 9.00 19.62 -12.28
C LEU A 208 10.00 19.03 -13.29
N ASP A 209 9.89 17.75 -13.62
CA ASP A 209 10.72 17.13 -14.67
C ASP A 209 10.46 17.82 -16.02
N THR A 210 11.47 18.54 -16.52
CA THR A 210 11.41 19.32 -17.76
C THR A 210 11.44 18.42 -18.99
N GLU A 211 10.32 17.79 -19.32
CA GLU A 211 10.05 17.28 -20.68
C GLU A 211 8.69 17.74 -21.25
N MET A 212 7.94 18.56 -20.51
CA MET A 212 6.61 19.07 -20.92
C MET A 212 6.46 20.60 -20.85
N GLY A 213 7.56 21.36 -20.75
CA GLY A 213 7.54 22.80 -20.42
C GLY A 213 7.57 23.82 -21.58
N ASP A 214 7.72 23.41 -22.84
CA ASP A 214 7.99 24.37 -23.95
C ASP A 214 6.83 24.54 -24.97
N ALA A 215 5.60 24.10 -24.64
CA ALA A 215 4.47 24.21 -25.57
C ALA A 215 3.57 25.45 -25.39
N THR A 216 3.81 26.32 -24.40
CA THR A 216 2.83 27.37 -24.02
C THR A 216 3.23 28.82 -24.32
N THR A 217 4.42 29.11 -24.84
CA THR A 217 4.92 30.52 -24.95
C THR A 217 5.38 30.99 -26.34
N GLN A 218 4.95 30.37 -27.44
CA GLN A 218 5.18 30.93 -28.79
C GLN A 218 3.94 30.89 -29.67
N SER A 219 3.05 31.87 -29.51
CA SER A 219 2.02 32.22 -30.51
C SER A 219 1.64 33.70 -30.38
N ALA A 220 2.61 34.58 -30.65
CA ALA A 220 2.32 35.91 -31.14
C ALA A 220 3.40 36.29 -32.17
N SER A 221 2.94 36.57 -33.40
CA SER A 221 3.64 37.17 -34.54
C SER A 221 4.29 36.21 -35.56
N GLY A 222 3.74 36.20 -36.79
CA GLY A 222 4.41 35.65 -37.98
C GLY A 222 3.50 35.05 -39.06
N THR A 223 3.05 35.88 -39.99
CA THR A 223 2.30 35.54 -41.21
C THR A 223 3.19 34.83 -42.26
N LEU A 224 2.57 33.99 -43.12
CA LEU A 224 2.88 33.66 -44.54
C LEU A 224 3.13 32.16 -44.88
N ASP A 225 2.17 31.63 -45.66
CA ASP A 225 2.22 30.72 -46.82
C ASP A 225 2.74 29.25 -46.76
N GLY A 226 1.86 28.32 -47.19
CA GLY A 226 2.28 27.16 -48.02
C GLY A 226 1.95 25.73 -47.57
N GLN A 227 0.69 25.31 -47.76
CA GLN A 227 0.25 24.02 -48.34
C GLN A 227 0.70 22.65 -47.73
N GLY A 228 -0.23 21.91 -47.11
CA GLY A 228 -0.08 20.48 -46.80
C GLY A 228 -1.20 19.88 -45.94
N SER A 229 -2.22 19.31 -46.58
CA SER A 229 -3.40 18.70 -45.95
C SER A 229 -3.10 17.37 -45.23
N ARG A 230 -3.36 17.29 -43.92
CA ARG A 230 -3.73 16.05 -43.18
C ARG A 230 -4.69 16.41 -42.04
N ARG A 231 -5.88 15.81 -42.05
CA ARG A 231 -6.97 16.01 -41.08
C ARG A 231 -6.60 15.40 -39.72
N GLY A 232 -6.41 16.24 -38.70
CA GLY A 232 -6.33 15.85 -37.29
C GLY A 232 -7.39 16.61 -36.49
N GLY A 233 -8.29 15.88 -35.83
CA GLY A 233 -9.36 16.44 -35.00
C GLY A 233 -8.84 17.01 -33.68
N ASN A 234 -9.50 18.07 -33.21
CA ASN A 234 -9.19 18.85 -32.01
C ASN A 234 -9.04 17.97 -30.75
N ASN A 235 -7.81 17.76 -30.27
CA ASN A 235 -7.52 17.26 -28.93
C ASN A 235 -7.44 18.46 -27.98
N GLN A 236 -8.57 18.84 -27.36
CA GLN A 236 -8.53 19.60 -26.12
C GLN A 236 -8.50 18.59 -24.97
N ASP A 237 -7.42 18.61 -24.18
CA ASP A 237 -7.26 17.76 -22.99
C ASP A 237 -8.24 18.20 -21.92
N ASN A 238 -9.43 17.60 -21.91
CA ASN A 238 -10.42 17.89 -20.89
C ASN A 238 -9.98 17.26 -19.55
N VAL A 239 -9.87 18.06 -18.50
CA VAL A 239 -9.52 17.57 -17.16
C VAL A 239 -10.80 17.38 -16.34
N LEU A 240 -11.00 16.18 -15.81
CA LEU A 240 -12.15 15.81 -15.00
C LEU A 240 -11.73 15.67 -13.52
N LYS A 241 -12.51 16.28 -12.63
CA LYS A 241 -12.30 16.20 -11.17
C LYS A 241 -13.20 15.12 -10.57
N ILE A 242 -12.65 14.33 -9.65
CA ILE A 242 -13.42 13.31 -8.92
C ILE A 242 -14.54 13.99 -8.13
N GLY A 243 -15.75 13.45 -8.20
CA GLY A 243 -16.96 13.93 -7.54
C GLY A 243 -17.75 14.99 -8.31
N PHE A 244 -17.25 15.45 -9.47
CA PHE A 244 -17.90 16.47 -10.28
C PHE A 244 -18.46 15.90 -11.58
N GLU A 245 -19.64 16.37 -11.95
CA GLU A 245 -20.22 16.13 -13.26
C GLU A 245 -19.64 17.09 -14.28
N SER A 246 -19.14 16.55 -15.39
CA SER A 246 -18.74 17.33 -16.55
C SER A 246 -19.56 16.91 -17.77
N GLN A 247 -19.83 17.85 -18.67
CA GLN A 247 -20.56 17.56 -19.90
C GLN A 247 -19.62 17.45 -21.09
N GLY A 248 -19.88 16.49 -21.97
CA GLY A 248 -19.13 16.25 -23.19
C GLY A 248 -20.05 16.18 -24.41
N ARG A 249 -19.44 16.35 -25.57
CA ARG A 249 -20.10 16.25 -26.88
C ARG A 249 -19.19 15.53 -27.84
N VAL A 250 -19.69 14.49 -28.48
CA VAL A 250 -18.91 13.66 -29.40
C VAL A 250 -19.71 13.40 -30.68
N SER A 251 -19.08 13.66 -31.82
CA SER A 251 -19.62 13.28 -33.13
C SER A 251 -19.42 11.78 -33.38
N PRO A 252 -20.23 11.14 -34.23
CA PRO A 252 -20.01 9.75 -34.64
C PRO A 252 -18.58 9.53 -35.17
N GLU A 253 -17.99 8.39 -34.82
CA GLU A 253 -16.62 7.98 -35.16
C GLU A 253 -15.48 8.87 -34.61
N ALA A 254 -15.80 9.92 -33.84
CA ALA A 254 -14.85 10.67 -33.06
C ALA A 254 -14.82 10.19 -31.61
N TYR A 255 -13.80 10.63 -30.87
CA TYR A 255 -13.75 10.45 -29.42
C TYR A 255 -13.36 11.74 -28.72
N GLN A 256 -13.85 11.91 -27.50
CA GLN A 256 -13.40 12.95 -26.60
C GLN A 256 -12.67 12.31 -25.42
N ARG A 257 -11.47 12.81 -25.14
CA ARG A 257 -10.63 12.33 -24.05
C ARG A 257 -10.76 13.22 -22.83
N TRP A 258 -10.85 12.57 -21.68
CA TRP A 258 -10.84 13.14 -20.35
C TRP A 258 -9.66 12.60 -19.57
N THR A 259 -9.06 13.45 -18.75
CA THR A 259 -7.91 13.13 -17.91
C THR A 259 -8.32 13.38 -16.46
N VAL A 260 -8.20 12.36 -15.60
CA VAL A 260 -8.57 12.41 -14.18
C VAL A 260 -7.34 12.16 -13.33
N ASP A 261 -7.06 13.03 -12.39
CA ASP A 261 -6.04 12.80 -11.36
C ASP A 261 -6.63 12.05 -10.16
N ILE A 262 -5.96 10.97 -9.75
CA ILE A 262 -6.41 10.07 -8.68
C ILE A 262 -5.38 10.06 -7.56
N PRO A 263 -5.53 10.95 -6.57
CA PRO A 263 -4.59 11.05 -5.46
C PRO A 263 -4.64 9.83 -4.52
N ASN A 264 -5.76 9.10 -4.45
CA ASN A 264 -5.91 7.95 -3.56
C ASN A 264 -6.24 6.64 -4.30
N ARG A 265 -5.21 5.95 -4.81
CA ARG A 265 -5.36 4.61 -5.43
C ARG A 265 -5.59 3.46 -4.44
N LYS A 266 -5.65 3.72 -3.13
CA LYS A 266 -6.03 2.70 -2.14
C LYS A 266 -7.55 2.47 -2.08
N SER A 267 -8.32 3.36 -2.69
CA SER A 267 -9.78 3.22 -2.84
C SER A 267 -10.08 2.90 -4.30
N GLY A 268 -11.09 2.06 -4.56
CA GLY A 268 -11.55 1.83 -5.93
C GLY A 268 -12.22 3.08 -6.48
N ILE A 269 -12.44 3.13 -7.79
CA ILE A 269 -13.21 4.18 -8.44
C ILE A 269 -14.38 3.62 -9.25
N GLU A 270 -15.37 4.44 -9.48
CA GLU A 270 -16.48 4.20 -10.39
C GLU A 270 -16.59 5.39 -11.35
N ILE A 271 -16.59 5.10 -12.63
CA ILE A 271 -16.71 6.08 -13.71
C ILE A 271 -18.06 5.86 -14.37
N THR A 272 -18.90 6.90 -14.40
CA THR A 272 -20.25 6.84 -14.93
C THR A 272 -20.43 7.88 -16.02
N VAL A 273 -20.91 7.44 -17.19
CA VAL A 273 -21.30 8.31 -18.31
C VAL A 273 -22.79 8.16 -18.58
N HIS A 274 -23.54 9.25 -18.41
CA HIS A 274 -24.96 9.33 -18.74
C HIS A 274 -25.14 9.91 -20.14
N VAL A 275 -25.76 9.14 -21.03
CA VAL A 275 -26.07 9.58 -22.39
C VAL A 275 -27.31 10.46 -22.36
N GLN A 276 -27.19 11.68 -22.88
CA GLN A 276 -28.29 12.62 -23.05
C GLN A 276 -28.63 12.60 -24.54
N GLU A 277 -29.64 11.83 -24.92
CA GLU A 277 -30.00 11.46 -26.31
C GLU A 277 -30.03 12.64 -27.31
N PRO A 278 -29.72 12.39 -28.62
CA PRO A 278 -29.63 11.07 -29.27
C PRO A 278 -28.22 10.66 -29.72
N GLY A 279 -27.80 9.45 -29.35
CA GLY A 279 -26.58 8.80 -29.87
C GLY A 279 -26.15 7.59 -29.02
N ASP A 280 -25.31 6.69 -29.56
CA ASP A 280 -24.68 5.61 -28.80
C ASP A 280 -23.21 5.95 -28.52
N LEU A 281 -22.74 5.59 -27.32
CA LEU A 281 -21.42 5.93 -26.82
C LEU A 281 -20.71 4.69 -26.26
N ASP A 282 -19.42 4.55 -26.60
CA ASP A 282 -18.51 3.58 -26.00
C ASP A 282 -17.57 4.30 -25.02
N MET A 283 -17.35 3.70 -23.85
CA MET A 283 -16.41 4.24 -22.86
C MET A 283 -15.22 3.31 -22.72
N ILE A 284 -14.01 3.84 -22.88
CA ILE A 284 -12.76 3.13 -22.62
C ILE A 284 -11.87 3.91 -21.66
N VAL A 285 -11.10 3.20 -20.85
CA VAL A 285 -10.28 3.76 -19.79
C VAL A 285 -8.89 3.13 -19.83
N SER A 286 -7.85 3.95 -19.72
CA SER A 286 -6.45 3.52 -19.69
C SER A 286 -5.63 4.42 -18.77
N THR A 287 -4.57 3.90 -18.18
CA THR A 287 -3.59 4.69 -17.40
C THR A 287 -2.43 5.21 -18.26
N LYS A 288 -2.38 4.79 -19.54
CA LYS A 288 -1.32 5.14 -20.50
C LYS A 288 -1.91 5.63 -21.81
N LEU A 289 -1.17 6.54 -22.45
CA LEU A 289 -1.42 6.98 -23.82
C LEU A 289 -0.46 6.26 -24.79
N PRO A 290 -0.85 6.08 -26.07
CA PRO A 290 -2.13 6.47 -26.66
C PRO A 290 -3.28 5.52 -26.28
N ILE A 291 -4.45 6.08 -25.99
CA ILE A 291 -5.67 5.30 -25.75
C ILE A 291 -6.37 5.02 -27.08
N SER A 292 -6.78 3.77 -27.32
CA SER A 292 -7.52 3.40 -28.52
C SER A 292 -8.47 2.24 -28.25
N LEU A 293 -9.44 2.02 -29.14
CA LEU A 293 -10.34 0.86 -29.08
C LEU A 293 -9.57 -0.48 -29.04
N GLN A 294 -8.39 -0.54 -29.67
CA GLN A 294 -7.53 -1.72 -29.67
C GLN A 294 -6.53 -1.75 -28.51
N ASP A 295 -6.39 -0.66 -27.74
CA ASP A 295 -5.42 -0.53 -26.64
C ASP A 295 -6.00 0.35 -25.51
N HIS A 296 -6.69 -0.31 -24.58
CA HIS A 296 -7.34 0.26 -23.40
C HIS A 296 -7.26 -0.73 -22.25
N LEU A 297 -7.36 -0.33 -20.98
CA LEU A 297 -7.39 -1.26 -19.84
C LEU A 297 -8.78 -1.80 -19.54
N TRP A 298 -9.75 -0.89 -19.42
CA TRP A 298 -11.15 -1.18 -19.12
C TRP A 298 -12.05 -0.57 -20.20
N ALA A 299 -13.17 -1.21 -20.47
CA ALA A 299 -14.14 -0.72 -21.44
C ALA A 299 -15.57 -1.12 -21.07
N ASN A 300 -16.52 -0.28 -21.45
CA ASN A 300 -17.95 -0.56 -21.45
C ASN A 300 -18.50 -0.21 -22.84
N PHE A 301 -19.01 -1.24 -23.52
CA PHE A 301 -19.55 -1.19 -24.88
C PHE A 301 -21.07 -1.45 -24.92
N GLU A 302 -21.77 -1.37 -23.80
CA GLU A 302 -23.22 -1.51 -23.79
C GLU A 302 -23.86 -0.38 -24.62
N SER A 303 -25.11 -0.54 -25.09
CA SER A 303 -25.82 0.54 -25.78
C SER A 303 -27.03 1.04 -24.99
N VAL A 304 -27.49 0.29 -23.99
CA VAL A 304 -28.58 0.69 -23.07
C VAL A 304 -28.03 1.17 -21.72
N GLY A 305 -28.64 2.22 -21.14
CA GLY A 305 -28.32 2.71 -19.80
C GLY A 305 -27.02 3.53 -19.70
N PRO A 306 -26.65 3.99 -18.49
CA PRO A 306 -25.39 4.69 -18.26
C PRO A 306 -24.20 3.74 -18.48
N ARG A 307 -23.11 4.24 -19.07
CA ARG A 307 -21.86 3.48 -19.14
C ARG A 307 -21.19 3.58 -17.78
N VAL A 308 -21.10 2.46 -17.07
CA VAL A 308 -20.42 2.39 -15.77
C VAL A 308 -19.19 1.49 -15.88
N ILE A 309 -18.05 1.96 -15.40
CA ILE A 309 -16.83 1.16 -15.22
C ILE A 309 -16.39 1.29 -13.77
N THR A 310 -16.36 0.15 -13.08
CA THR A 310 -16.02 0.04 -11.66
C THR A 310 -14.63 -0.61 -11.54
N ILE A 311 -13.63 0.14 -11.06
CA ILE A 311 -12.23 -0.30 -10.94
C ILE A 311 -11.89 -0.45 -9.45
N PRO A 312 -11.74 -1.68 -8.93
CA PRO A 312 -11.48 -1.88 -7.51
C PRO A 312 -10.04 -1.50 -7.12
N ALA A 313 -9.83 -1.13 -5.85
CA ALA A 313 -8.50 -0.77 -5.33
C ALA A 313 -7.43 -1.87 -5.49
N GLY A 314 -7.86 -3.14 -5.47
CA GLY A 314 -6.99 -4.30 -5.61
C GLY A 314 -6.65 -4.68 -7.05
N ASP A 315 -7.18 -3.97 -8.05
CA ASP A 315 -6.85 -4.22 -9.45
C ASP A 315 -5.35 -3.97 -9.66
N ARG A 316 -4.66 -4.94 -10.26
CA ARG A 316 -3.21 -4.89 -10.44
C ARG A 316 -2.80 -3.72 -11.32
N ASP A 317 -3.52 -3.46 -12.42
CA ASP A 317 -3.17 -2.41 -13.37
C ASP A 317 -3.51 -1.01 -12.81
N TYR A 318 -4.48 -0.93 -11.90
CA TYR A 318 -4.77 0.27 -11.12
C TYR A 318 -3.75 0.53 -10.01
N ALA A 319 -3.37 -0.49 -9.23
CA ALA A 319 -2.52 -0.34 -8.04
C ALA A 319 -1.01 -0.29 -8.32
N THR A 320 -0.51 -0.88 -9.42
CA THR A 320 0.94 -1.05 -9.65
C THR A 320 1.64 0.10 -10.39
N GLN A 321 0.91 1.04 -10.98
CA GLN A 321 1.53 2.18 -11.65
C GLN A 321 1.84 3.30 -10.65
N GLN A 322 3.04 3.25 -10.09
CA GLN A 322 3.58 4.29 -9.19
C GLN A 322 3.87 5.61 -9.91
N ASP A 323 4.05 5.59 -11.24
CA ASP A 323 4.55 6.73 -12.02
C ASP A 323 3.48 7.67 -12.59
N SER A 324 2.19 7.29 -12.60
CA SER A 324 1.12 8.20 -13.02
C SER A 324 -0.09 8.11 -12.08
N GLN A 325 -0.40 9.21 -11.39
CA GLN A 325 -1.65 9.36 -10.63
C GLN A 325 -2.86 9.57 -11.57
N VAL A 326 -2.58 9.73 -12.87
CA VAL A 326 -3.53 10.12 -13.89
C VAL A 326 -4.15 8.91 -14.58
N ILE A 327 -5.46 8.97 -14.85
CA ILE A 327 -6.21 8.05 -15.70
C ILE A 327 -6.80 8.82 -16.87
N HIS A 328 -6.75 8.21 -18.05
CA HIS A 328 -7.35 8.73 -19.27
C HIS A 328 -8.62 7.95 -19.59
N ILE A 329 -9.70 8.67 -19.83
CA ILE A 329 -11.00 8.14 -20.22
C ILE A 329 -11.29 8.66 -21.62
N ALA A 330 -11.63 7.79 -22.55
CA ALA A 330 -12.07 8.20 -23.88
C ALA A 330 -13.50 7.73 -24.13
N VAL A 331 -14.35 8.67 -24.54
CA VAL A 331 -15.74 8.44 -24.89
C VAL A 331 -15.86 8.54 -26.41
N TYR A 332 -16.23 7.44 -27.06
CA TYR A 332 -16.32 7.31 -28.50
C TYR A 332 -17.78 7.42 -28.94
N GLY A 333 -18.05 8.25 -29.94
CA GLY A 333 -19.37 8.34 -30.57
C GLY A 333 -19.56 7.25 -31.60
N ARG A 334 -20.72 6.61 -31.59
CA ARG A 334 -21.17 5.67 -32.62
C ARG A 334 -22.35 6.25 -33.38
N GLU A 335 -22.45 5.89 -34.66
CA GLU A 335 -23.64 6.23 -35.44
C GLU A 335 -24.88 5.59 -34.83
N PRO A 336 -25.99 6.34 -34.67
CA PRO A 336 -27.22 5.78 -34.15
C PRO A 336 -27.75 4.73 -35.13
N THR A 337 -27.92 3.50 -34.64
CA THR A 337 -28.51 2.40 -35.39
C THR A 337 -30.02 2.61 -35.50
N THR A 338 -30.45 3.50 -36.40
CA THR A 338 -31.88 3.62 -36.71
C THR A 338 -32.34 2.40 -37.49
N VAL A 339 -33.42 1.79 -37.01
CA VAL A 339 -34.08 0.67 -37.69
C VAL A 339 -34.73 1.22 -38.96
N ALA A 340 -34.06 1.09 -40.11
CA ALA A 340 -34.69 1.32 -41.39
C ALA A 340 -35.76 0.25 -41.60
N ALA A 341 -37.03 0.65 -41.46
CA ALA A 341 -38.15 -0.13 -41.96
C ALA A 341 -37.90 -0.43 -43.45
N SER A 342 -37.91 -1.71 -43.79
CA SER A 342 -37.67 -2.26 -45.12
C SER A 342 -38.52 -1.58 -46.20
N GLY A 343 -37.86 -1.09 -47.25
CA GLY A 343 -38.44 -0.66 -48.53
C GLY A 343 -37.38 -0.69 -49.62
N SER A 344 -37.65 -1.44 -50.68
CA SER A 344 -36.77 -1.91 -51.76
C SER A 344 -36.05 -0.87 -52.65
N SER A 345 -34.94 -1.35 -53.26
CA SER A 345 -34.47 -1.14 -54.65
C SER A 345 -33.50 0.02 -55.01
N SER A 346 -32.29 -0.40 -55.39
CA SER A 346 -31.45 -0.02 -56.55
C SER A 346 -31.29 1.46 -56.99
N SER A 347 -30.03 1.93 -56.89
CA SER A 347 -29.22 2.71 -57.85
C SER A 347 -29.79 3.95 -58.54
N THR A 348 -29.20 5.13 -58.30
CA THR A 348 -28.31 5.88 -59.24
C THR A 348 -27.92 7.23 -58.65
N ALA A 349 -26.71 7.68 -58.98
CA ALA A 349 -26.10 8.92 -58.50
C ALA A 349 -26.77 10.18 -59.06
N SER A 350 -26.86 11.26 -58.26
CA SER A 350 -26.39 12.60 -58.67
C SER A 350 -26.58 13.64 -57.56
N SER A 351 -25.61 14.54 -57.52
CA SER A 351 -25.40 15.70 -56.67
C SER A 351 -26.52 16.75 -56.68
N SER A 352 -26.82 17.32 -55.51
CA SER A 352 -27.06 18.76 -55.38
C SER A 352 -26.76 19.24 -53.96
N ALA A 353 -26.08 20.38 -53.88
CA ALA A 353 -25.72 21.09 -52.67
C ALA A 353 -26.90 21.90 -52.15
N GLY A 354 -27.05 21.97 -50.83
CA GLY A 354 -27.95 22.90 -50.14
C GLY A 354 -28.39 22.39 -48.78
N GLU A 355 -28.00 23.13 -47.73
CA GLU A 355 -28.52 23.10 -46.35
C GLU A 355 -27.88 22.09 -45.37
N SER A 356 -26.84 22.58 -44.70
CA SER A 356 -26.22 22.00 -43.51
C SER A 356 -27.19 21.99 -42.32
N SER A 357 -27.82 20.83 -42.09
CA SER A 357 -28.37 20.46 -40.78
C SER A 357 -27.28 19.72 -40.00
N SER A 358 -27.03 20.15 -38.75
CA SER A 358 -26.05 19.56 -37.84
C SER A 358 -26.43 18.11 -37.50
N ALA A 359 -25.77 17.15 -38.14
CA ALA A 359 -26.06 15.73 -38.00
C ALA A 359 -25.49 15.18 -36.67
N GLY A 360 -26.39 14.84 -35.74
CA GLY A 360 -26.23 13.77 -34.76
C GLY A 360 -25.05 13.80 -33.78
N GLU A 361 -24.71 14.94 -33.17
CA GLU A 361 -23.78 14.94 -32.04
C GLU A 361 -24.42 14.33 -30.79
N ALA A 362 -23.75 13.35 -30.18
CA ALA A 362 -24.18 12.76 -28.93
C ALA A 362 -23.69 13.62 -27.74
N THR A 363 -24.61 14.08 -26.91
CA THR A 363 -24.31 14.78 -25.65
C THR A 363 -24.31 13.79 -24.49
N TYR A 364 -23.41 13.99 -23.54
CA TYR A 364 -23.34 13.14 -22.35
C TYR A 364 -22.84 13.92 -21.14
N SER A 365 -23.10 13.38 -19.95
CA SER A 365 -22.41 13.79 -18.73
C SER A 365 -21.55 12.66 -18.18
N ILE A 366 -20.39 13.01 -17.62
CA ILE A 366 -19.40 12.10 -17.07
C ILE A 366 -19.09 12.48 -15.62
N GLN A 367 -19.04 11.47 -14.74
CA GLN A 367 -18.72 11.59 -13.32
C GLN A 367 -17.74 10.48 -12.92
N VAL A 368 -16.84 10.77 -11.98
CA VAL A 368 -15.96 9.77 -11.35
C VAL A 368 -16.13 9.85 -9.83
N HIS A 369 -16.38 8.74 -9.17
CA HIS A 369 -16.51 8.65 -7.71
C HIS A 369 -15.53 7.61 -7.14
N TYR A 370 -15.18 7.75 -5.86
CA TYR A 370 -14.52 6.66 -5.14
C TYR A 370 -15.55 5.61 -4.72
N GLN A 371 -15.16 4.34 -4.75
CA GLN A 371 -15.96 3.26 -4.20
C GLN A 371 -16.01 3.40 -2.69
N ASP A 372 -17.20 3.56 -2.14
CA ASP A 372 -17.40 3.56 -0.71
C ASP A 372 -17.30 2.13 -0.16
N ASN A 373 -16.27 1.84 0.64
CA ASN A 373 -16.23 0.68 1.54
C ASN A 373 -17.21 0.90 2.71
N GLU A 374 -18.51 1.00 2.43
CA GLU A 374 -19.55 0.82 3.44
C GLU A 374 -20.04 -0.62 3.36
N GLU A 375 -20.17 -1.29 4.52
CA GLU A 375 -20.95 -2.53 4.57
C GLU A 375 -22.33 -2.27 3.95
N PRO A 376 -22.85 -3.19 3.13
CA PRO A 376 -24.01 -2.92 2.29
C PRO A 376 -25.25 -2.65 3.15
N SER A 377 -25.58 -1.38 3.33
CA SER A 377 -26.92 -0.96 3.71
C SER A 377 -27.85 -1.34 2.56
N SER A 378 -28.84 -2.17 2.87
CA SER A 378 -29.83 -2.71 1.95
C SER A 378 -30.61 -1.62 1.21
N ALA A 379 -30.18 -1.31 -0.01
CA ALA A 379 -30.98 -0.74 -1.09
C ALA A 379 -30.69 -1.55 -2.37
N PRO A 380 -31.71 -1.89 -3.17
CA PRO A 380 -31.60 -2.93 -4.19
C PRO A 380 -30.78 -2.48 -5.40
N PRO A 381 -29.88 -3.31 -5.94
CA PRO A 381 -29.12 -3.01 -7.14
C PRO A 381 -29.99 -3.15 -8.39
N SER A 382 -30.14 -2.08 -9.16
CA SER A 382 -30.61 -2.12 -10.54
C SER A 382 -29.45 -2.52 -11.45
N GLY A 383 -29.24 -3.83 -11.57
CA GLY A 383 -28.28 -4.47 -12.47
C GLY A 383 -28.98 -5.55 -13.31
N SER A 384 -28.63 -5.56 -14.59
CA SER A 384 -29.09 -6.46 -15.63
C SER A 384 -28.93 -7.94 -15.24
N SER A 385 -30.03 -8.66 -15.35
CA SER A 385 -30.20 -10.06 -14.96
C SER A 385 -29.45 -11.03 -15.88
N SER A 386 -28.39 -11.64 -15.35
CA SER A 386 -27.98 -13.01 -15.69
C SER A 386 -28.35 -13.91 -14.51
N MET A 387 -29.40 -14.71 -14.70
CA MET A 387 -30.05 -15.51 -13.66
C MET A 387 -29.37 -16.87 -13.53
N SER A 388 -28.59 -17.08 -12.47
CA SER A 388 -28.35 -18.42 -11.90
C SER A 388 -27.87 -18.37 -10.45
N ALA A 389 -28.73 -17.94 -9.53
CA ALA A 389 -28.74 -18.37 -8.12
C ALA A 389 -30.04 -17.86 -7.46
N ALA A 390 -30.65 -18.68 -6.60
CA ALA A 390 -31.97 -18.52 -6.03
C ALA A 390 -32.19 -17.14 -5.35
N ALA A 391 -33.02 -16.30 -5.96
CA ALA A 391 -33.54 -15.08 -5.34
C ALA A 391 -34.88 -15.37 -4.64
N ASP A 392 -35.08 -14.82 -3.45
CA ASP A 392 -36.35 -14.86 -2.72
C ASP A 392 -37.48 -14.26 -3.59
N ILE A 393 -38.35 -15.11 -4.10
CA ILE A 393 -39.50 -14.68 -4.89
C ILE A 393 -40.57 -14.18 -3.90
N PRO A 394 -40.98 -12.91 -3.94
CA PRO A 394 -41.95 -12.37 -2.99
C PRO A 394 -43.26 -13.17 -3.06
N ASN A 395 -43.78 -13.57 -1.89
CA ASN A 395 -45.02 -14.33 -1.71
C ASN A 395 -45.04 -15.78 -2.22
N LYS A 396 -43.87 -16.40 -2.46
CA LYS A 396 -43.76 -17.81 -2.89
C LYS A 396 -44.44 -18.81 -1.95
N ASP A 397 -44.42 -18.53 -0.64
CA ASP A 397 -44.96 -19.41 0.41
C ASP A 397 -46.12 -18.78 1.20
N ALA A 398 -46.71 -17.68 0.70
CA ALA A 398 -47.80 -16.99 1.39
C ALA A 398 -49.17 -17.62 1.07
N PRO A 399 -50.00 -17.97 2.07
CA PRO A 399 -51.32 -18.54 1.84
C PRO A 399 -52.23 -17.56 1.08
N GLY A 400 -52.84 -18.01 -0.01
CA GLY A 400 -53.72 -17.21 -0.88
C GLY A 400 -53.04 -16.53 -2.08
N TYR A 401 -51.79 -16.92 -2.39
CA TYR A 401 -51.07 -16.50 -3.60
C TYR A 401 -50.87 -17.69 -4.54
N GLN A 402 -50.98 -17.44 -5.85
CA GLN A 402 -50.77 -18.43 -6.90
C GLN A 402 -49.75 -17.88 -7.91
N GLU A 403 -48.90 -18.75 -8.46
CA GLU A 403 -47.94 -18.39 -9.51
C GLU A 403 -48.65 -18.21 -10.86
N CYS A 404 -48.37 -17.11 -11.56
CA CYS A 404 -48.83 -16.90 -12.93
C CYS A 404 -47.96 -17.69 -13.92
N THR A 405 -48.58 -18.54 -14.75
CA THR A 405 -47.89 -19.41 -15.72
C THR A 405 -47.13 -18.67 -16.82
N ASN A 406 -47.46 -17.41 -17.09
CA ASN A 406 -46.81 -16.60 -18.13
C ASN A 406 -45.65 -15.76 -17.58
N CYS A 407 -45.84 -15.03 -16.48
CA CYS A 407 -44.81 -14.16 -15.91
C CYS A 407 -44.01 -14.74 -14.74
N GLY A 408 -44.40 -15.88 -14.17
CA GLY A 408 -43.74 -16.49 -13.01
C GLY A 408 -43.86 -15.71 -11.70
N SER A 409 -44.68 -14.65 -11.67
CA SER A 409 -44.93 -13.85 -10.46
C SER A 409 -46.01 -14.47 -9.59
N TRP A 410 -45.88 -14.34 -8.27
CA TRP A 410 -46.85 -14.82 -7.27
C TRP A 410 -47.89 -13.73 -6.96
N ILE A 411 -49.15 -14.05 -7.20
CA ILE A 411 -50.24 -13.06 -7.26
C ILE A 411 -51.39 -13.54 -6.39
N PRO A 412 -52.07 -12.64 -5.63
CA PRO A 412 -53.22 -13.03 -4.84
C PRO A 412 -54.27 -13.73 -5.70
N GLU A 413 -54.80 -14.86 -5.23
CA GLU A 413 -55.77 -15.70 -5.94
C GLU A 413 -56.99 -14.89 -6.41
N ARG A 414 -57.46 -13.97 -5.57
CA ARG A 414 -58.56 -13.01 -5.87
C ARG A 414 -58.35 -12.14 -7.10
N THR A 415 -57.10 -11.86 -7.47
CA THR A 415 -56.72 -11.00 -8.60
C THR A 415 -56.08 -11.77 -9.77
N MET A 416 -55.90 -13.09 -9.63
CA MET A 416 -55.22 -13.93 -10.62
C MET A 416 -55.92 -13.90 -11.97
N MET A 417 -57.25 -13.89 -12.01
CA MET A 417 -58.00 -13.84 -13.27
C MET A 417 -57.77 -12.52 -14.02
N LEU A 418 -57.70 -11.39 -13.32
CA LEU A 418 -57.47 -10.09 -13.95
C LEU A 418 -56.02 -9.97 -14.44
N HIS A 419 -55.06 -10.38 -13.60
CA HIS A 419 -53.66 -10.36 -13.95
C HIS A 419 -53.34 -11.30 -15.10
N SER A 420 -53.80 -12.56 -15.07
CA SER A 420 -53.51 -13.55 -16.12
C SER A 420 -53.96 -13.07 -17.49
N ASN A 421 -55.14 -12.45 -17.59
CA ASN A 421 -55.64 -11.85 -18.81
C ASN A 421 -54.80 -10.64 -19.27
N PHE A 422 -54.44 -9.73 -18.37
CA PHE A 422 -53.60 -8.57 -18.70
C PHE A 422 -52.18 -9.01 -19.12
N CYS A 423 -51.60 -9.95 -18.39
CA CYS A 423 -50.28 -10.51 -18.62
C CYS A 423 -50.19 -11.24 -19.96
N HIS A 424 -51.15 -12.12 -20.31
CA HIS A 424 -51.16 -12.79 -21.61
C HIS A 424 -51.41 -11.83 -22.79
N ARG A 425 -52.09 -10.71 -22.54
CA ARG A 425 -52.32 -9.69 -23.56
C ARG A 425 -51.06 -8.90 -23.87
N ASN A 426 -50.37 -8.43 -22.84
CA ASN A 426 -49.27 -7.46 -22.99
C ASN A 426 -47.88 -8.08 -22.96
N ASN A 427 -47.71 -9.20 -22.25
CA ASN A 427 -46.40 -9.81 -22.00
C ASN A 427 -46.28 -11.16 -22.72
N ALA A 428 -45.08 -11.45 -23.19
CA ALA A 428 -44.71 -12.72 -23.79
C ALA A 428 -43.34 -13.17 -23.24
N LYS A 429 -43.20 -14.49 -23.11
CA LYS A 429 -41.96 -15.14 -22.67
C LYS A 429 -41.10 -15.49 -23.88
N CYS A 430 -39.82 -15.17 -23.83
CA CYS A 430 -38.87 -15.60 -24.86
C CYS A 430 -38.57 -17.10 -24.74
N ASN A 431 -38.62 -17.82 -25.86
CA ASN A 431 -38.41 -19.28 -25.89
C ASN A 431 -36.95 -19.69 -25.68
N LYS A 432 -35.99 -18.78 -25.87
CA LYS A 432 -34.55 -19.06 -25.73
C LYS A 432 -34.00 -18.70 -24.35
N CYS A 433 -34.23 -17.48 -23.84
CA CYS A 433 -33.75 -17.07 -22.50
C CYS A 433 -34.80 -17.18 -21.38
N GLY A 434 -36.08 -17.39 -21.69
CA GLY A 434 -37.13 -17.45 -20.69
C GLY A 434 -37.53 -16.11 -20.05
N LEU A 435 -36.95 -14.99 -20.50
CA LEU A 435 -37.30 -13.64 -20.04
C LEU A 435 -38.72 -13.26 -20.49
N VAL A 436 -39.47 -12.63 -19.58
CA VAL A 436 -40.84 -12.17 -19.82
C VAL A 436 -40.80 -10.67 -20.06
N MET A 437 -41.19 -10.25 -21.26
CA MET A 437 -41.12 -8.86 -21.70
C MET A 437 -42.43 -8.46 -22.38
N LYS A 438 -42.63 -7.18 -22.68
CA LYS A 438 -43.80 -6.78 -23.48
C LYS A 438 -43.69 -7.39 -24.88
N LYS A 439 -44.83 -7.66 -25.52
CA LYS A 439 -44.84 -8.23 -26.88
C LYS A 439 -44.12 -7.35 -27.91
N GLU A 440 -44.20 -6.03 -27.73
CA GLU A 440 -43.50 -5.05 -28.55
C GLU A 440 -41.98 -5.19 -28.38
N ASP A 441 -41.49 -5.26 -27.14
CA ASP A 441 -40.06 -5.42 -26.82
C ASP A 441 -39.53 -6.80 -27.25
N LEU A 442 -40.37 -7.83 -27.24
CA LEU A 442 -39.99 -9.17 -27.71
C LEU A 442 -39.70 -9.19 -29.22
N LEU A 443 -40.32 -8.32 -30.02
CA LEU A 443 -40.01 -8.19 -31.45
C LEU A 443 -38.60 -7.61 -31.67
N ASN A 444 -38.17 -6.73 -30.76
CA ASN A 444 -36.83 -6.13 -30.76
C ASN A 444 -35.82 -6.96 -29.96
N HIS A 445 -36.19 -8.14 -29.45
CA HIS A 445 -35.29 -9.01 -28.72
C HIS A 445 -34.42 -9.86 -29.64
N PHE A 446 -33.10 -9.80 -29.50
CA PHE A 446 -32.18 -10.68 -30.24
C PHE A 446 -31.39 -11.59 -29.30
N HIS A 447 -30.91 -12.70 -29.90
CA HIS A 447 -29.88 -13.56 -29.36
C HIS A 447 -28.71 -13.58 -30.32
N CYS A 448 -27.49 -13.59 -29.79
CA CYS A 448 -26.31 -13.89 -30.59
C CYS A 448 -26.31 -15.38 -30.95
N ASP A 449 -25.82 -15.70 -32.15
CA ASP A 449 -25.68 -17.08 -32.62
C ASP A 449 -24.32 -17.71 -32.22
N HIS A 450 -23.39 -16.88 -31.71
CA HIS A 450 -22.02 -17.28 -31.35
C HIS A 450 -21.74 -17.25 -29.84
N CYS A 451 -22.58 -16.60 -29.03
CA CYS A 451 -22.46 -16.54 -27.57
C CYS A 451 -23.82 -16.38 -26.89
N ASP A 452 -23.84 -16.41 -25.56
CA ASP A 452 -25.07 -16.34 -24.77
C ASP A 452 -25.67 -14.92 -24.64
N LYS A 453 -25.09 -13.90 -25.30
CA LYS A 453 -25.58 -12.52 -25.22
C LYS A 453 -26.96 -12.39 -25.88
N HIS A 454 -27.84 -11.68 -25.19
CA HIS A 454 -29.16 -11.29 -25.66
C HIS A 454 -29.44 -9.83 -25.31
N GLY A 455 -30.27 -9.14 -26.10
CA GLY A 455 -30.54 -7.71 -25.92
C GLY A 455 -31.50 -7.17 -26.98
N ASP A 456 -31.43 -5.86 -27.25
CA ASP A 456 -32.19 -5.22 -28.32
C ASP A 456 -31.49 -5.42 -29.69
N VAL A 457 -32.23 -5.72 -30.75
CA VAL A 457 -31.75 -5.88 -32.13
C VAL A 457 -30.85 -4.72 -32.56
N SER A 458 -31.09 -3.52 -32.03
CA SER A 458 -30.25 -2.33 -32.25
C SER A 458 -28.79 -2.55 -31.81
N GLU A 459 -28.55 -3.31 -30.75
CA GLU A 459 -27.20 -3.64 -30.24
C GLU A 459 -26.53 -4.79 -31.01
N LYS A 460 -27.28 -5.57 -31.81
CA LYS A 460 -26.77 -6.77 -32.47
C LYS A 460 -25.57 -6.48 -33.36
N LYS A 461 -25.64 -5.40 -34.17
CA LYS A 461 -24.55 -5.03 -35.08
C LYS A 461 -23.26 -4.70 -34.32
N LYS A 462 -23.37 -3.88 -33.27
CA LYS A 462 -22.28 -3.49 -32.39
C LYS A 462 -21.65 -4.69 -31.68
N HIS A 463 -22.50 -5.58 -31.14
CA HIS A 463 -22.05 -6.80 -30.48
C HIS A 463 -21.24 -7.70 -31.45
N MET A 464 -21.73 -7.90 -32.66
CA MET A 464 -21.03 -8.72 -33.66
C MET A 464 -19.69 -8.11 -34.08
N GLU A 465 -19.63 -6.79 -34.25
CA GLU A 465 -18.37 -6.09 -34.55
C GLU A 465 -17.35 -6.28 -33.43
N ILE A 466 -17.70 -5.97 -32.18
CA ILE A 466 -16.76 -5.93 -31.05
C ILE A 466 -16.35 -7.34 -30.57
N PHE A 467 -17.30 -8.28 -30.51
CA PHE A 467 -17.08 -9.58 -29.88
C PHE A 467 -16.93 -10.75 -30.86
N HIS A 468 -17.28 -10.57 -32.14
CA HIS A 468 -17.23 -11.60 -33.17
C HIS A 468 -16.58 -11.11 -34.49
N GLY A 469 -15.72 -10.10 -34.40
CA GLY A 469 -14.93 -9.58 -35.52
C GLY A 469 -13.52 -10.17 -35.57
N TRP A 470 -12.90 -10.23 -36.75
CA TRP A 470 -11.50 -10.67 -36.88
C TRP A 470 -10.56 -9.48 -36.84
N TYR A 471 -9.68 -9.45 -35.84
CA TYR A 471 -8.71 -8.37 -35.64
C TYR A 471 -7.29 -8.91 -35.58
N GLN A 472 -6.38 -8.26 -36.31
CA GLN A 472 -4.96 -8.59 -36.32
C GLN A 472 -4.15 -7.51 -35.59
N CYS A 473 -3.25 -7.94 -34.70
CA CYS A 473 -2.35 -7.02 -34.02
C CYS A 473 -1.24 -6.53 -34.94
N SER A 474 -0.74 -5.31 -34.72
CA SER A 474 0.42 -4.73 -35.43
C SER A 474 1.69 -5.56 -35.34
N CYS A 475 1.83 -6.39 -34.30
CA CYS A 475 2.97 -7.30 -34.12
C CYS A 475 2.94 -8.54 -35.04
N GLU A 476 1.91 -8.68 -35.89
CA GLU A 476 1.67 -9.76 -36.87
C GLU A 476 1.64 -11.19 -36.31
N SER A 477 1.83 -11.37 -35.00
CA SER A 477 1.95 -12.66 -34.32
C SER A 477 0.68 -13.11 -33.60
N PHE A 478 -0.37 -12.29 -33.63
CA PHE A 478 -1.62 -12.54 -32.92
C PHE A 478 -2.83 -12.02 -33.69
N GLU A 479 -3.82 -12.90 -33.82
CA GLU A 479 -5.16 -12.62 -34.36
C GLU A 479 -6.20 -13.03 -33.33
N SER A 480 -7.25 -12.24 -33.16
CA SER A 480 -8.34 -12.55 -32.23
C SER A 480 -9.72 -12.33 -32.86
N PRO A 481 -10.72 -13.15 -32.47
CA PRO A 481 -12.11 -13.00 -32.89
C PRO A 481 -12.87 -11.92 -32.10
N SER A 482 -12.20 -11.18 -31.23
CA SER A 482 -12.80 -10.09 -30.46
C SER A 482 -11.81 -8.95 -30.19
N LEU A 483 -12.33 -7.74 -30.07
CA LEU A 483 -11.57 -6.53 -29.75
C LEU A 483 -11.03 -6.53 -28.29
N PRO A 484 -11.78 -6.98 -27.26
CA PRO A 484 -11.26 -7.08 -25.90
C PRO A 484 -10.07 -8.03 -25.75
N GLU A 485 -10.04 -9.14 -26.49
CA GLU A 485 -8.91 -10.07 -26.51
C GLU A 485 -7.67 -9.45 -27.18
N LEU A 486 -7.85 -8.71 -28.28
CA LEU A 486 -6.77 -7.96 -28.90
C LEU A 486 -6.17 -6.94 -27.94
N ALA A 487 -7.02 -6.17 -27.26
CA ALA A 487 -6.58 -5.19 -26.28
C ALA A 487 -5.81 -5.87 -25.13
N LYS A 488 -6.29 -7.01 -24.64
CA LYS A 488 -5.58 -7.81 -23.63
C LYS A 488 -4.21 -8.25 -24.13
N HIS A 489 -4.10 -8.76 -25.36
CA HIS A 489 -2.82 -9.13 -25.97
C HIS A 489 -1.85 -7.96 -26.03
N ARG A 490 -2.28 -6.79 -26.57
CA ARG A 490 -1.46 -5.57 -26.68
C ARG A 490 -0.92 -5.13 -25.33
N ARG A 491 -1.70 -5.34 -24.26
CA ARG A 491 -1.27 -5.04 -22.90
C ARG A 491 -0.45 -6.13 -22.23
N THR A 492 -0.61 -7.42 -22.50
CA THR A 492 0.09 -8.43 -21.67
C THR A 492 1.28 -9.06 -22.37
N THR A 493 1.09 -9.47 -23.62
CA THR A 493 1.95 -10.44 -24.30
C THR A 493 2.50 -9.93 -25.63
N CYS A 494 2.07 -8.76 -26.08
CA CYS A 494 2.51 -8.19 -27.33
C CYS A 494 4.01 -7.88 -27.29
N SER A 495 4.71 -8.26 -28.37
CA SER A 495 6.14 -8.01 -28.52
C SER A 495 6.49 -6.53 -28.65
N GLU A 496 5.55 -5.71 -29.14
CA GLU A 496 5.75 -4.27 -29.33
C GLU A 496 5.47 -3.44 -28.07
N ARG A 497 4.92 -4.07 -27.02
CA ARG A 497 4.69 -3.40 -25.74
C ARG A 497 6.01 -2.98 -25.12
N PHE A 498 6.07 -1.77 -24.57
CA PHE A 498 7.23 -1.31 -23.81
C PHE A 498 7.17 -1.78 -22.35
N ILE A 499 8.28 -2.34 -21.87
CA ILE A 499 8.47 -2.78 -20.49
C ILE A 499 9.73 -2.12 -19.91
N MET A 500 9.70 -1.86 -18.60
CA MET A 500 10.90 -1.53 -17.85
C MET A 500 11.66 -2.82 -17.58
N CYS A 501 12.87 -2.98 -18.13
CA CYS A 501 13.64 -4.20 -17.92
C CYS A 501 14.07 -4.34 -16.46
N ARG A 502 13.81 -5.49 -15.84
CA ARG A 502 14.16 -5.78 -14.43
C ARG A 502 15.65 -5.71 -14.10
N TYR A 503 16.50 -5.81 -15.12
CA TYR A 503 17.96 -5.93 -14.96
C TYR A 503 18.74 -4.69 -15.41
N CYS A 504 18.24 -3.89 -16.35
CA CYS A 504 18.88 -2.63 -16.76
C CYS A 504 18.06 -1.38 -16.45
N HIS A 505 16.81 -1.53 -15.99
CA HIS A 505 15.92 -0.41 -15.65
C HIS A 505 15.78 0.62 -16.77
N THR A 506 15.86 0.16 -18.02
CA THR A 506 15.59 0.97 -19.22
C THR A 506 14.28 0.53 -19.84
N LEU A 507 13.54 1.50 -20.38
CA LEU A 507 12.32 1.25 -21.14
C LEU A 507 12.69 0.65 -22.51
N VAL A 508 12.23 -0.57 -22.78
CA VAL A 508 12.55 -1.31 -24.00
C VAL A 508 11.30 -2.04 -24.51
N GLN A 509 11.27 -2.37 -25.80
CA GLN A 509 10.24 -3.27 -26.31
C GLN A 509 10.40 -4.66 -25.68
N GLN A 510 9.28 -5.25 -25.29
CA GLN A 510 9.17 -6.56 -24.66
C GLN A 510 9.79 -7.64 -25.55
N GLY A 511 9.54 -7.55 -26.86
CA GLY A 511 9.96 -8.54 -27.82
C GLY A 511 9.18 -9.86 -27.67
N GLY A 512 9.53 -10.85 -28.50
CA GLY A 512 8.92 -12.17 -28.42
C GLY A 512 9.23 -12.92 -27.12
N PRO A 513 8.63 -14.11 -26.93
CA PRO A 513 8.96 -14.97 -25.80
C PRO A 513 10.46 -15.33 -25.80
N ALA A 514 11.04 -15.51 -24.62
CA ALA A 514 12.45 -15.92 -24.50
C ALA A 514 12.75 -17.20 -25.32
N SER A 515 13.95 -17.26 -25.89
CA SER A 515 14.47 -18.41 -26.63
C SER A 515 14.61 -19.65 -25.72
N ASN A 516 15.05 -19.43 -24.48
CA ASN A 516 15.25 -20.49 -23.49
C ASN A 516 13.94 -20.88 -22.80
N ALA A 517 13.68 -22.19 -22.68
CA ALA A 517 12.49 -22.71 -22.01
C ALA A 517 12.43 -22.31 -20.51
N ARG A 518 13.57 -22.29 -19.81
CA ARG A 518 13.67 -21.88 -18.41
C ARG A 518 13.28 -20.41 -18.21
N ASP A 519 13.73 -19.54 -19.10
CA ASP A 519 13.45 -18.10 -19.02
C ASP A 519 11.98 -17.82 -19.37
N ARG A 520 11.40 -18.61 -20.29
CA ARG A 520 9.97 -18.58 -20.59
C ARG A 520 9.10 -18.96 -19.39
N MET A 521 9.47 -19.99 -18.62
CA MET A 521 8.74 -20.36 -17.39
C MET A 521 8.84 -19.28 -16.30
N ARG A 522 9.91 -18.49 -16.30
CA ARG A 522 10.07 -17.34 -15.40
C ARG A 522 9.34 -16.08 -15.90
N GLY A 523 8.67 -16.16 -17.05
CA GLY A 523 7.95 -15.04 -17.66
C GLY A 523 8.87 -13.94 -18.17
N LEU A 524 10.12 -14.26 -18.52
CA LEU A 524 11.04 -13.32 -19.15
C LEU A 524 10.79 -13.27 -20.66
N HIS A 525 10.97 -12.07 -21.21
CA HIS A 525 10.91 -11.83 -22.65
C HIS A 525 12.32 -11.79 -23.26
N SER A 526 12.42 -11.69 -24.58
CA SER A 526 13.69 -11.80 -25.29
C SER A 526 14.77 -10.85 -24.76
N HIS A 527 14.41 -9.58 -24.51
CA HIS A 527 15.35 -8.60 -23.96
C HIS A 527 15.72 -8.92 -22.50
N GLU A 528 14.75 -9.21 -21.63
CA GLU A 528 15.01 -9.54 -20.22
C GLU A 528 15.89 -10.79 -20.09
N SER A 529 15.69 -11.78 -20.96
CA SER A 529 16.50 -13.01 -21.01
C SER A 529 17.96 -12.68 -21.30
N TYR A 530 18.21 -11.94 -22.38
CA TYR A 530 19.57 -11.54 -22.77
C TYR A 530 20.22 -10.62 -21.72
N CYS A 531 19.46 -9.65 -21.22
CA CYS A 531 19.93 -8.69 -20.23
C CYS A 531 20.25 -9.35 -18.87
N GLY A 532 19.47 -10.38 -18.50
CA GLY A 532 19.65 -11.19 -17.30
C GLY A 532 20.82 -12.18 -17.38
N ASP A 533 21.29 -12.54 -18.58
CA ASP A 533 22.46 -13.42 -18.77
C ASP A 533 23.79 -12.72 -18.44
N ARG A 534 23.80 -11.38 -18.35
CA ARG A 534 24.97 -10.63 -17.87
C ARG A 534 25.37 -11.11 -16.48
N THR A 535 26.68 -11.18 -16.24
CA THR A 535 27.23 -11.74 -15.00
C THR A 535 27.78 -10.66 -14.09
N ILE A 536 27.67 -10.89 -12.78
CA ILE A 536 28.27 -10.08 -11.72
C ILE A 536 29.14 -10.97 -10.83
N GLN A 537 30.18 -10.40 -10.23
CA GLN A 537 31.04 -11.14 -9.31
C GLN A 537 30.43 -11.15 -7.90
N CYS A 538 30.21 -12.34 -7.34
CA CYS A 538 29.76 -12.47 -5.96
C CYS A 538 30.86 -12.03 -4.98
N GLN A 539 30.55 -11.10 -4.08
CA GLN A 539 31.52 -10.64 -3.07
C GLN A 539 31.86 -11.69 -1.98
N LYS A 540 31.04 -12.74 -1.84
CA LYS A 540 31.26 -13.80 -0.83
C LYS A 540 32.16 -14.94 -1.31
N CYS A 541 32.04 -15.36 -2.57
CA CYS A 541 32.81 -16.48 -3.13
C CYS A 541 33.60 -16.14 -4.39
N SER A 542 33.55 -14.89 -4.86
CA SER A 542 34.23 -14.40 -6.06
C SER A 542 33.83 -15.10 -7.38
N GLN A 543 32.78 -15.93 -7.36
CA GLN A 543 32.26 -16.59 -8.55
C GLN A 543 31.43 -15.61 -9.39
N MET A 544 31.53 -15.75 -10.72
CA MET A 544 30.71 -15.01 -11.67
C MET A 544 29.31 -15.64 -11.73
N VAL A 545 28.29 -14.85 -11.41
CA VAL A 545 26.89 -15.29 -11.35
C VAL A 545 26.06 -14.43 -12.27
N SER A 546 25.20 -15.04 -13.07
CA SER A 546 24.26 -14.33 -13.94
C SER A 546 23.23 -13.55 -13.11
N LEU A 547 22.87 -12.33 -13.55
CA LEU A 547 21.92 -11.44 -12.85
C LEU A 547 20.60 -12.13 -12.51
N LYS A 548 20.08 -12.98 -13.41
CA LYS A 548 18.83 -13.73 -13.18
C LYS A 548 18.92 -14.81 -12.09
N ASP A 549 20.13 -15.20 -11.69
CA ASP A 549 20.37 -16.27 -10.71
C ASP A 549 21.04 -15.79 -9.40
N VAL A 550 21.27 -14.48 -9.25
CA VAL A 550 21.86 -13.88 -8.04
C VAL A 550 21.06 -14.22 -6.78
N GLN A 551 19.73 -14.17 -6.86
CA GLN A 551 18.87 -14.47 -5.72
C GLN A 551 19.00 -15.93 -5.26
N VAL A 552 19.01 -16.87 -6.21
CA VAL A 552 19.16 -18.30 -5.91
C VAL A 552 20.58 -18.59 -5.38
N HIS A 553 21.59 -17.93 -5.94
CA HIS A 553 22.96 -18.03 -5.46
C HIS A 553 23.10 -17.53 -4.01
N ALA A 554 22.46 -16.40 -3.66
CA ALA A 554 22.43 -15.88 -2.30
C ALA A 554 21.74 -16.86 -1.33
N GLN A 555 20.63 -17.48 -1.74
CA GLN A 555 19.96 -18.52 -0.96
C GLN A 555 20.86 -19.74 -0.73
N ASN A 556 21.70 -20.12 -1.70
CA ASN A 556 22.65 -21.21 -1.52
C ASN A 556 23.72 -20.87 -0.46
N HIS A 557 24.22 -19.63 -0.40
CA HIS A 557 25.09 -19.18 0.70
C HIS A 557 24.41 -19.31 2.06
N ASP A 558 23.14 -18.93 2.14
CA ASP A 558 22.38 -19.04 3.39
C ASP A 558 22.13 -20.49 3.78
N TYR A 559 21.86 -21.37 2.81
CA TYR A 559 21.74 -22.80 3.04
C TYR A 559 23.07 -23.43 3.51
N GLN A 560 24.20 -23.06 2.88
CA GLN A 560 25.53 -23.49 3.31
C GLN A 560 25.84 -23.01 4.72
N ARG A 561 25.48 -21.76 5.06
CA ARG A 561 25.61 -21.21 6.42
C ARG A 561 24.81 -22.01 7.44
N GLN A 562 23.56 -22.35 7.10
CA GLN A 562 22.67 -23.11 7.98
C GLN A 562 23.05 -24.59 8.14
N SER A 563 23.70 -25.18 7.14
CA SER A 563 24.12 -26.58 7.16
C SER A 563 25.48 -26.81 7.85
N GLN A 564 26.16 -25.76 8.31
CA GLN A 564 27.41 -25.92 9.06
C GLN A 564 27.19 -26.66 10.38
N ALA A 565 27.96 -27.71 10.61
CA ALA A 565 27.94 -28.45 11.87
C ALA A 565 28.40 -27.56 13.03
N THR A 566 27.76 -27.70 14.19
CA THR A 566 28.13 -26.98 15.41
C THR A 566 29.56 -27.37 15.84
N PRO A 567 30.44 -26.39 16.10
CA PRO A 567 31.80 -26.64 16.57
C PRO A 567 31.80 -27.49 17.84
N GLN A 568 32.69 -28.49 17.91
CA GLN A 568 32.76 -29.40 19.05
C GLN A 568 33.73 -28.86 20.11
N LEU A 569 33.21 -28.29 21.20
CA LEU A 569 34.03 -27.79 22.31
C LEU A 569 34.37 -28.89 23.32
N CYS A 570 35.45 -28.69 24.07
CA CYS A 570 35.88 -29.57 25.16
C CYS A 570 34.72 -29.94 26.10
N SER A 571 34.65 -31.22 26.48
CA SER A 571 33.64 -31.71 27.44
C SER A 571 33.74 -31.10 28.85
N ASN A 572 34.84 -30.42 29.17
CA ASN A 572 34.96 -29.63 30.39
C ASN A 572 34.17 -28.33 30.23
N GLN A 573 33.13 -28.14 31.03
CA GLN A 573 32.26 -26.97 31.01
C GLN A 573 32.99 -25.65 31.28
N ASN A 574 34.17 -25.70 31.91
CA ASN A 574 35.01 -24.52 32.11
C ASN A 574 35.99 -24.26 30.94
N CYS A 575 36.09 -25.18 29.98
CA CYS A 575 37.03 -25.10 28.88
C CYS A 575 36.32 -24.83 27.57
N VAL A 576 36.67 -23.71 26.92
CA VAL A 576 36.15 -23.34 25.59
C VAL A 576 37.09 -23.78 24.45
N ARG A 577 38.07 -24.64 24.69
CA ARG A 577 38.96 -25.10 23.62
C ARG A 577 38.24 -26.11 22.73
N SER A 578 38.49 -26.08 21.43
CA SER A 578 37.98 -27.08 20.50
C SER A 578 38.49 -28.50 20.83
N LYS A 579 37.65 -29.52 20.63
CA LYS A 579 38.08 -30.92 20.68
C LYS A 579 39.02 -31.19 19.50
N GLY A 580 40.20 -31.74 19.77
CA GLY A 580 41.09 -32.19 18.71
C GLY A 580 40.51 -33.39 17.95
N ALA A 581 41.10 -33.74 16.80
CA ALA A 581 40.64 -34.85 15.96
C ALA A 581 40.64 -36.22 16.67
N THR A 582 41.45 -36.39 17.72
CA THR A 582 41.50 -37.59 18.55
C THR A 582 40.63 -37.43 19.79
N SER A 583 39.46 -38.08 19.80
CA SER A 583 38.57 -38.11 20.96
C SER A 583 39.12 -39.06 22.03
N ASN A 584 39.35 -38.55 23.23
CA ASN A 584 39.63 -39.39 24.40
C ASN A 584 38.32 -39.84 25.08
N VAL A 585 38.46 -40.78 26.01
CA VAL A 585 37.35 -41.38 26.79
C VAL A 585 36.54 -40.33 27.58
N LEU A 586 37.06 -39.12 27.80
CA LEU A 586 36.37 -38.06 28.55
C LEU A 586 35.89 -36.90 27.65
N GLY A 587 36.10 -36.96 26.33
CA GLY A 587 35.79 -35.87 25.39
C GLY A 587 36.54 -34.56 25.65
N LEU A 588 37.67 -34.60 26.36
CA LEU A 588 38.46 -33.43 26.75
C LEU A 588 39.46 -33.01 25.67
N CYS A 589 39.85 -31.73 25.64
CA CYS A 589 40.97 -31.28 24.82
C CYS A 589 42.31 -31.83 25.37
N GLN A 590 43.36 -31.82 24.53
CA GLN A 590 44.68 -32.38 24.88
C GLN A 590 45.25 -31.80 26.19
N LEU A 591 45.09 -30.49 26.42
CA LEU A 591 45.57 -29.84 27.64
C LEU A 591 44.78 -30.22 28.90
N CYS A 592 43.46 -30.41 28.78
CA CYS A 592 42.64 -30.87 29.91
C CYS A 592 42.85 -32.35 30.22
N PHE A 593 43.17 -33.16 29.21
CA PHE A 593 43.36 -34.60 29.37
C PHE A 593 44.79 -34.98 29.78
N GLY A 594 45.80 -34.19 29.43
CA GLY A 594 47.22 -34.49 29.70
C GLY A 594 47.53 -35.01 31.11
N PRO A 595 47.02 -34.38 32.20
CA PRO A 595 47.26 -34.86 33.57
C PRO A 595 46.67 -36.25 33.89
N TYR A 596 45.69 -36.68 33.11
CA TYR A 596 44.98 -37.95 33.28
C TYR A 596 45.40 -39.01 32.27
N TRP A 597 46.31 -38.66 31.35
CA TRP A 597 46.86 -39.62 30.42
C TRP A 597 47.65 -40.69 31.18
N ILE A 598 47.42 -41.94 30.80
CA ILE A 598 48.04 -43.12 31.42
C ILE A 598 48.65 -43.93 30.28
N PRO A 599 49.97 -44.18 30.28
CA PRO A 599 50.62 -45.00 29.25
C PRO A 599 50.24 -46.48 29.30
N THR A 600 49.79 -46.99 30.47
CA THR A 600 49.41 -48.40 30.68
C THR A 600 47.93 -48.62 30.37
N GLU A 601 47.60 -49.70 29.65
CA GLU A 601 46.20 -50.05 29.35
C GLU A 601 45.36 -50.24 30.63
N ASP A 602 44.20 -49.57 30.69
CA ASP A 602 43.22 -49.63 31.78
C ASP A 602 41.84 -50.00 31.22
N PRO A 603 41.56 -51.30 30.99
CA PRO A 603 40.36 -51.77 30.31
C PRO A 603 39.04 -51.45 31.06
N LYS A 604 39.11 -51.10 32.35
CA LYS A 604 37.93 -50.71 33.17
C LYS A 604 37.93 -49.22 33.55
N ASN A 605 38.87 -48.42 33.04
CA ASN A 605 39.04 -47.00 33.38
C ASN A 605 39.12 -46.69 34.90
N GLN A 606 39.49 -47.67 35.73
CA GLN A 606 39.46 -47.52 37.19
C GLN A 606 40.52 -46.55 37.69
N LYS A 607 41.73 -46.59 37.13
CA LYS A 607 42.83 -45.69 37.49
C LYS A 607 42.54 -44.26 37.02
N LEU A 608 41.89 -44.12 35.87
CA LEU A 608 41.42 -42.83 35.36
C LEU A 608 40.41 -42.19 36.31
N VAL A 609 39.38 -42.93 36.71
CA VAL A 609 38.36 -42.46 37.67
C VAL A 609 38.99 -42.11 39.02
N GLN A 610 39.93 -42.91 39.52
CA GLN A 610 40.63 -42.60 40.78
C GLN A 610 41.44 -41.30 40.69
N ARG A 611 42.16 -41.04 39.59
CA ARG A 611 42.89 -39.77 39.41
C ARG A 611 41.94 -38.58 39.32
N LEU A 612 40.82 -38.74 38.62
CA LEU A 612 39.79 -37.73 38.50
C LEU A 612 39.14 -37.42 39.86
N ALA A 613 38.82 -38.46 40.64
CA ALA A 613 38.29 -38.35 41.99
C ALA A 613 39.24 -37.57 42.92
N ARG A 614 40.53 -37.93 42.92
CA ARG A 614 41.56 -37.21 43.70
C ARG A 614 41.63 -35.73 43.33
N LYS A 615 41.50 -35.39 42.05
CA LYS A 615 41.51 -33.99 41.61
C LYS A 615 40.27 -33.23 42.09
N TYR A 616 39.08 -33.79 41.95
CA TYR A 616 37.85 -33.14 42.44
C TYR A 616 37.86 -32.98 43.97
N HIS A 617 38.33 -33.99 44.70
CA HIS A 617 38.48 -33.91 46.14
C HIS A 617 39.43 -32.76 46.54
N ALA A 618 40.57 -32.61 45.86
CA ALA A 618 41.47 -31.48 46.07
C ALA A 618 40.83 -30.13 45.69
N GLN A 619 40.09 -30.06 44.57
CA GLN A 619 39.39 -28.83 44.16
C GLN A 619 38.33 -28.39 45.17
N LEU A 620 37.60 -29.31 45.81
CA LEU A 620 36.55 -29.00 46.79
C LEU A 620 37.11 -28.69 48.20
N MET A 621 38.22 -29.32 48.58
CA MET A 621 38.84 -29.11 49.88
C MET A 621 39.70 -27.85 49.92
N THR A 622 40.73 -27.78 49.06
CA THR A 622 41.73 -26.70 49.11
C THR A 622 41.50 -25.65 48.04
N GLY A 623 40.87 -26.03 46.92
CA GLY A 623 40.73 -25.18 45.74
C GLY A 623 42.04 -25.08 44.94
N CYS A 624 42.01 -24.31 43.85
CA CYS A 624 43.16 -24.15 42.96
C CYS A 624 44.05 -22.93 43.28
N GLY A 625 43.67 -22.08 44.25
CA GLY A 625 44.44 -20.91 44.69
C GLY A 625 44.42 -19.70 43.73
N ASN A 626 43.83 -19.85 42.54
CA ASN A 626 43.79 -18.81 41.52
C ASN A 626 42.53 -17.93 41.63
N LYS A 627 42.72 -16.61 41.75
CA LYS A 627 41.63 -15.61 41.87
C LYS A 627 40.70 -15.55 40.65
N TRP A 628 41.21 -15.85 39.47
CA TRP A 628 40.45 -15.86 38.22
C TRP A 628 39.64 -17.16 38.01
N CYS A 629 39.76 -18.15 38.90
CA CYS A 629 39.01 -19.40 38.76
C CYS A 629 37.50 -19.17 38.93
N ARG A 630 36.71 -19.62 37.95
CA ARG A 630 35.23 -19.57 37.99
C ARG A 630 34.57 -20.95 37.93
N SER A 631 35.30 -22.02 38.25
CA SER A 631 34.72 -23.37 38.27
C SER A 631 33.67 -23.48 39.37
N GLN A 632 32.50 -24.04 39.09
CA GLN A 632 31.46 -24.26 40.10
C GLN A 632 31.93 -25.22 41.21
N TYR A 633 32.86 -26.12 40.94
CA TYR A 633 33.34 -27.14 41.89
C TYR A 633 34.77 -26.87 42.33
N CYS A 634 35.04 -25.64 42.79
CA CYS A 634 36.33 -25.23 43.34
C CYS A 634 36.13 -24.41 44.61
N ALA A 635 36.85 -24.73 45.68
CA ALA A 635 36.78 -23.99 46.95
C ALA A 635 37.20 -22.52 46.79
N THR A 636 38.18 -22.26 45.91
CA THR A 636 38.70 -20.90 45.66
C THR A 636 37.66 -20.00 45.00
N SER A 637 36.86 -20.52 44.08
CA SER A 637 35.80 -19.74 43.42
C SER A 637 34.56 -19.58 44.29
N ARG A 638 34.21 -20.62 45.09
CA ARG A 638 33.10 -20.58 46.05
C ARG A 638 33.39 -19.74 47.29
N GLY A 639 34.66 -19.46 47.59
CA GLY A 639 35.09 -18.79 48.82
C GLY A 639 34.88 -19.63 50.09
N ARG A 640 34.52 -20.92 49.96
CA ARG A 640 34.26 -21.84 51.08
C ARG A 640 35.00 -23.16 50.85
N GLN A 641 35.85 -23.52 51.81
CA GLN A 641 36.45 -24.86 51.88
C GLN A 641 35.43 -25.84 52.47
N MET A 642 35.37 -27.04 51.90
CA MET A 642 34.53 -28.12 52.42
C MET A 642 35.32 -28.97 53.41
N ASP A 643 34.62 -29.61 54.34
CA ASP A 643 35.19 -30.69 55.14
C ASP A 643 35.32 -31.97 54.31
N ALA A 644 36.19 -32.88 54.73
CA ALA A 644 36.52 -34.10 53.98
C ALA A 644 35.29 -34.98 53.68
N THR A 645 34.31 -35.01 54.58
CA THR A 645 33.12 -35.86 54.46
C THR A 645 32.12 -35.26 53.48
N SER A 646 31.89 -33.95 53.56
CA SER A 646 31.04 -33.24 52.58
C SER A 646 31.68 -33.22 51.19
N ALA A 647 32.99 -33.01 51.08
CA ALA A 647 33.72 -33.04 49.82
C ALA A 647 33.67 -34.40 49.13
N ALA A 648 33.75 -35.51 49.89
CA ALA A 648 33.63 -36.86 49.35
C ALA A 648 32.22 -37.15 48.81
N THR A 649 31.18 -36.63 49.48
CA THR A 649 29.79 -36.80 49.06
C THR A 649 29.50 -36.06 47.74
N GLU A 650 29.94 -34.81 47.62
CA GLU A 650 29.79 -34.00 46.40
C GLU A 650 30.71 -34.50 45.26
N MET A 651 31.91 -34.99 45.57
CA MET A 651 32.76 -35.66 44.57
C MET A 651 32.05 -36.86 43.93
N MET A 652 31.37 -37.69 44.73
CA MET A 652 30.65 -38.85 44.20
C MET A 652 29.47 -38.45 43.30
N SER A 653 28.77 -37.35 43.59
CA SER A 653 27.72 -36.84 42.70
C SER A 653 28.30 -36.34 41.37
N ILE A 654 29.40 -35.60 41.39
CA ILE A 654 30.08 -35.10 40.19
C ILE A 654 30.58 -36.27 39.31
N LEU A 655 31.18 -37.30 39.92
CA LEU A 655 31.65 -38.48 39.19
C LEU A 655 30.50 -39.29 38.56
N LYS A 656 29.34 -39.34 39.23
CA LYS A 656 28.13 -39.95 38.69
C LYS A 656 27.60 -39.16 37.48
N GLU A 657 27.65 -37.84 37.52
CA GLU A 657 27.28 -36.95 36.41
C GLU A 657 28.26 -37.00 35.24
N ALA A 658 29.56 -37.22 35.50
CA ALA A 658 30.58 -37.34 34.47
C ALA A 658 30.46 -38.60 33.60
N ARG A 659 29.71 -39.62 34.06
CA ARG A 659 29.41 -40.89 33.35
C ARG A 659 30.61 -41.50 32.61
N VAL A 660 31.76 -41.61 33.27
CA VAL A 660 33.02 -42.10 32.67
C VAL A 660 32.80 -43.50 32.05
N GLY A 661 32.87 -43.61 30.72
CA GLY A 661 32.68 -44.88 29.97
C GLY A 661 31.31 -45.11 29.32
N ALA A 662 30.34 -44.18 29.43
CA ALA A 662 29.09 -44.21 28.67
C ALA A 662 29.25 -43.58 27.27
N ALA A 663 28.51 -44.06 26.26
CA ALA A 663 28.60 -43.59 24.87
C ALA A 663 28.15 -42.12 24.66
N ASP A 664 27.37 -41.56 25.59
CA ASP A 664 26.78 -40.23 25.47
C ASP A 664 27.43 -39.21 26.43
N GLY A 665 28.16 -38.25 25.85
CA GLY A 665 28.45 -36.93 26.40
C GLY A 665 28.92 -36.83 27.86
N HIS A 666 30.23 -36.99 28.10
CA HIS A 666 30.84 -36.68 29.40
C HIS A 666 30.84 -35.18 29.67
N LYS A 667 30.32 -34.74 30.83
CA LYS A 667 30.48 -33.37 31.34
C LYS A 667 31.45 -33.38 32.52
N THR A 668 32.42 -32.48 32.48
CA THR A 668 33.38 -32.31 33.60
C THR A 668 33.52 -30.84 33.95
N TRP A 669 34.01 -30.55 35.16
CA TRP A 669 34.14 -29.18 35.69
C TRP A 669 35.51 -28.98 36.34
N LEU A 670 36.54 -29.25 35.57
CA LEU A 670 37.92 -29.11 36.02
C LEU A 670 38.34 -27.65 36.00
N CYS A 671 39.19 -27.23 36.93
CA CYS A 671 39.84 -25.93 36.86
C CYS A 671 40.73 -25.84 35.61
N VAL A 672 40.65 -24.72 34.90
CA VAL A 672 41.41 -24.45 33.67
C VAL A 672 42.41 -23.32 33.89
N ASP A 673 43.06 -22.82 32.84
CA ASP A 673 44.01 -21.70 32.86
C ASP A 673 43.31 -20.31 32.79
N GLU A 674 44.07 -19.23 33.03
CA GLU A 674 43.55 -17.87 32.99
C GLU A 674 43.00 -17.49 31.61
N GLY A 675 43.74 -17.85 30.54
CA GLY A 675 43.37 -17.52 29.17
C GLY A 675 42.05 -18.17 28.75
N THR A 676 41.83 -19.44 29.10
CA THR A 676 40.55 -20.11 28.84
C THR A 676 39.41 -19.55 29.68
N THR A 677 39.67 -19.20 30.94
CA THR A 677 38.67 -18.58 31.80
C THR A 677 38.22 -17.22 31.24
N ARG A 678 39.18 -16.37 30.83
CA ARG A 678 38.89 -15.06 30.21
C ARG A 678 38.11 -15.21 28.91
N LYS A 679 38.50 -16.14 28.03
CA LYS A 679 37.78 -16.41 26.77
C LYS A 679 36.35 -16.90 27.01
N LYS A 680 36.14 -17.74 28.03
CA LYS A 680 34.79 -18.21 28.40
C LYS A 680 33.90 -17.05 28.82
N VAL A 681 34.40 -16.15 29.67
CA VAL A 681 33.65 -14.96 30.09
C VAL A 681 33.32 -14.05 28.90
N MET A 682 34.27 -13.86 27.97
CA MET A 682 34.01 -13.09 26.75
C MET A 682 32.96 -13.77 25.85
N ALA A 683 32.99 -15.10 25.74
CA ALA A 683 31.99 -15.84 24.95
C ALA A 683 30.59 -15.76 25.58
N GLU A 684 30.49 -15.80 26.92
CA GLU A 684 29.22 -15.63 27.64
C GLU A 684 28.67 -14.21 27.48
N LEU A 685 29.51 -13.18 27.58
CA LEU A 685 29.13 -11.79 27.31
C LEU A 685 28.65 -11.59 25.86
N LEU A 686 29.37 -12.18 24.89
CA LEU A 686 28.98 -12.12 23.48
C LEU A 686 27.64 -12.82 23.24
N LEU A 687 27.37 -13.93 23.94
CA LEU A 687 26.10 -14.66 23.86
C LEU A 687 24.91 -13.82 24.39
N GLU A 688 25.12 -13.07 25.46
CA GLU A 688 24.15 -12.13 26.01
C GLU A 688 23.87 -10.97 25.03
N ASP A 689 24.92 -10.39 24.45
CA ASP A 689 24.82 -9.29 23.47
C ASP A 689 24.02 -9.69 22.22
N VAL A 690 24.29 -10.89 21.67
CA VAL A 690 23.55 -11.45 20.52
C VAL A 690 22.19 -12.05 20.89
N ARG A 691 21.69 -11.84 22.12
CA ARG A 691 20.38 -12.25 22.64
C ARG A 691 20.06 -13.74 22.40
N GLY A 692 21.06 -14.61 22.52
CA GLY A 692 20.88 -16.07 22.36
C GLY A 692 20.48 -16.52 20.94
N GLN A 693 20.72 -15.72 19.90
CA GLN A 693 20.47 -16.12 18.51
C GLN A 693 21.45 -17.19 17.99
N TYR A 694 22.59 -17.35 18.66
CA TYR A 694 23.66 -18.28 18.31
C TYR A 694 23.97 -19.17 19.52
N THR A 695 24.60 -20.32 19.28
CA THR A 695 25.07 -21.18 20.37
C THR A 695 26.45 -20.73 20.85
N ILE A 696 26.79 -21.07 22.11
CA ILE A 696 28.06 -20.66 22.72
C ILE A 696 29.28 -21.18 21.93
N GLU A 697 29.15 -22.32 21.26
CA GLU A 697 30.19 -22.91 20.42
C GLU A 697 30.56 -22.01 19.23
N TRP A 698 29.57 -21.32 18.66
CA TRP A 698 29.81 -20.34 17.59
C TRP A 698 30.41 -19.06 18.11
N CYS A 699 29.98 -18.56 19.27
CA CYS A 699 30.58 -17.40 19.92
C CYS A 699 32.07 -17.61 20.22
N VAL A 700 32.43 -18.81 20.69
CA VAL A 700 33.82 -19.18 20.91
C VAL A 700 34.61 -19.22 19.60
N LYS A 701 34.06 -19.83 18.55
CA LYS A 701 34.71 -19.88 17.23
C LYS A 701 34.93 -18.48 16.64
N ALA A 702 33.96 -17.59 16.80
CA ALA A 702 34.08 -16.20 16.38
C ALA A 702 35.23 -15.48 17.09
N LEU A 703 35.34 -15.64 18.41
CA LEU A 703 36.42 -15.07 19.21
C LEU A 703 37.80 -15.67 18.91
N GLU A 704 37.86 -16.92 18.42
CA GLU A 704 39.11 -17.54 17.96
C GLU A 704 39.59 -16.95 16.62
N VAL A 705 38.67 -16.69 15.69
CA VAL A 705 38.98 -16.09 14.38
C VAL A 705 39.38 -14.62 14.53
N GLU A 706 38.59 -13.84 15.27
CA GLU A 706 38.77 -12.39 15.42
C GLU A 706 39.72 -11.99 16.57
N ARG A 707 40.55 -12.94 17.06
CA ARG A 707 41.58 -12.70 18.09
C ARG A 707 41.04 -11.93 19.33
N THR A 708 39.87 -12.32 19.83
CA THR A 708 39.22 -11.78 21.05
C THR A 708 38.65 -10.36 20.98
N ASP A 709 38.42 -9.82 19.79
CA ASP A 709 37.59 -8.61 19.61
C ASP A 709 36.09 -8.99 19.64
N LEU A 710 35.30 -8.33 20.50
CA LEU A 710 33.88 -8.61 20.67
C LEU A 710 33.02 -8.08 19.51
N GLU A 711 33.34 -6.90 18.99
CA GLU A 711 32.52 -6.26 17.95
C GLU A 711 32.73 -6.95 16.61
N ALA A 712 33.99 -7.22 16.25
CA ALA A 712 34.31 -8.00 15.07
C ALA A 712 33.73 -9.43 15.15
N ALA A 713 33.78 -10.06 16.34
CA ALA A 713 33.18 -11.38 16.54
C ALA A 713 31.65 -11.37 16.36
N ALA A 714 30.95 -10.32 16.81
CA ALA A 714 29.51 -10.17 16.61
C ALA A 714 29.15 -10.06 15.12
N GLN A 715 29.91 -9.25 14.36
CA GLN A 715 29.73 -9.12 12.91
C GLN A 715 30.02 -10.44 12.19
N TRP A 716 31.07 -11.14 12.59
CA TRP A 716 31.42 -12.46 12.04
C TRP A 716 30.29 -13.48 12.25
N LEU A 717 29.69 -13.52 13.45
CA LEU A 717 28.55 -14.40 13.76
C LEU A 717 27.38 -14.12 12.83
N GLN A 718 27.04 -12.85 12.59
CA GLN A 718 25.94 -12.47 11.72
C GLN A 718 26.15 -12.90 10.27
N LEU A 719 27.40 -12.91 9.80
CA LEU A 719 27.74 -13.25 8.43
C LEU A 719 27.93 -14.76 8.20
N GLN A 720 28.48 -15.48 9.18
CA GLN A 720 29.01 -16.84 8.97
C GLN A 720 28.34 -17.93 9.82
N ALA A 721 27.73 -17.59 10.96
CA ALA A 721 27.18 -18.61 11.86
C ALA A 721 25.70 -18.94 11.56
N PRO A 722 25.29 -20.21 11.72
CA PRO A 722 23.89 -20.59 11.69
C PRO A 722 23.15 -20.02 12.90
N LYS A 723 22.00 -19.39 12.66
CA LYS A 723 21.10 -18.97 13.73
C LYS A 723 20.40 -20.19 14.33
N VAL A 724 20.25 -20.19 15.65
CA VAL A 724 19.44 -21.20 16.35
C VAL A 724 18.00 -21.04 15.87
N LYS A 725 17.45 -22.07 15.23
CA LYS A 725 16.01 -22.12 14.93
C LYS A 725 15.29 -22.13 16.28
N LYS A 726 14.65 -21.02 16.67
CA LYS A 726 13.63 -21.07 17.73
C LYS A 726 12.62 -22.11 17.26
N ALA A 727 12.50 -23.21 17.99
CA ALA A 727 11.38 -24.12 17.79
C ALA A 727 10.11 -23.26 17.86
N ALA A 728 9.34 -23.23 16.77
CA ALA A 728 8.02 -22.62 16.79
C ALA A 728 7.25 -23.35 17.88
N ALA A 729 6.99 -22.65 18.97
CA ALA A 729 6.14 -23.13 20.06
C ALA A 729 4.68 -23.09 19.61
#